data_AF-A0A5J4XPC9-F1
#
_entry.id   AF-A0A5J4XPC9-F1
#
_cell.length_a   1.000
_cell.length_b   1.000
_cell.length_c   1.000
_cell.angle_alpha   90.00
_cell.angle_beta   90.00
_cell.angle_gamma   90.00
#
_symmetry.space_group_name_H-M   'P 1'
#
loop_
_entity.id
_entity.type
_entity.pdbx_description
1 polymer ?
#
loop_
_entity_poly.entity_id
_entity_poly.type
_entity_poly.pdbx_seq_one_letter_code
_entity_poly.pdbx_strand_id
1 'polypeptide(L)'
;MGFRFASAVVRSALAAAKQVKLSDSVPRELVDDIFSSAIRKQTGVSLRYMLDFGANPIRRQLVLSAQFLHNELPVRLAHRVAELENLPYGLSAKPQVLRVRDWYVESFKDLREFPAIKDNNDEQKFTDLLRHIYHRHRHVVPVMAMGVAELKKELQEGVGLLELPEIHQFLDGFYLSRIGIRILIGQHIALHEPEKDNYIGMIATKCCPSQVVGDAVMDARSICMREYASAPEVNIYGDPNFTFPYVPSHLHHMTFELVKNSLRAVNDKYDDSDDEPPPIRLVVAEGEEDITIKVSDEGGGIPRSGLPKIWTYLYSTALSPLDDMEDSGDADGPAVLAGYGYGLPLSRLYARYFGGDLQIISMEGYGTDATQQPDYTLRIKMEAHLHSVHTVFPSAVPTILIPVSALLSIAFGIWLWYRVSAIKVGNGHHGLRTENGREYLLEEEQRGEDEIVQKAADLQDAISEGATSFLITEYKYMGVFMALMSGVIFVLLSSQDGFSRDWIVDSQGHRHAPAIYNGAFSTIAFLLGAVTSIASGFFGMKIAVYANARTALEARKGIAPAFMCAFRSGAVMGFLLAGNGLLVVFLTIMAYKKVFGDDWHGLYEAITGYGLGGSSIALFGRVGGGIYTKAADVGADLVGKIEKDIPEDDPRNPATIADNVGDNVGDIAGMGADLFGSFAESTCAALVISSVSTLGTEHVYVAMCYPLLISAVGILVCLITTLIATDLKPARGIHEIESTLKMQLVISTVLATPAVLAVSLCALPAEFTGIFTEDKGRVVKNWHLFFCVCTGLWGGLIIGLVTEYFTSNRYQPVRDVADSCKTGAATDIIFGLALGYKSAIIPCIVIAVCIFVSFTLAHMFGIACAALGMLTTLSTGLAIDAYGPISDNAGGIAEMAAMGEDIRERTDALDAAGNTTAAIGKGFAIGSAALVSLALFGAYVVQADITVADSSILDPEVFSGLLIGAMLPYWFSAMTMKSVGKAALAMVEEVRRQFATISGLMEGTARPDYRRCVEISTAASLSEMIPPGCLVMLTPVVVGVLFGTRTLAGVLAGALVSGVQMAVSMSNTGGAWDNAKKYVEAGATEHARELGGKGSDAHKAAVIGDTVGDPLKDTSGPSLNILIKLMAVESLVFAPFFKAHTRDGLIFQYFSTTV
;
A
#
# COMPACT_ATOMS: atom_id res chain seq x y z
N MET A 1 -5.50 42.80 -30.45
CA MET A 1 -6.58 43.79 -30.65
C MET A 1 -7.96 43.17 -30.96
N GLY A 2 -8.09 41.87 -31.25
CA GLY A 2 -9.38 41.23 -31.61
C GLY A 2 -10.39 40.97 -30.48
N PHE A 3 -9.99 40.96 -29.21
CA PHE A 3 -10.88 40.59 -28.09
C PHE A 3 -11.90 41.66 -27.66
N ARG A 4 -11.82 42.89 -28.18
CA ARG A 4 -12.73 43.99 -27.76
C ARG A 4 -13.94 44.19 -28.68
N PHE A 5 -13.94 43.66 -29.91
CA PHE A 5 -15.07 43.81 -30.85
C PHE A 5 -16.14 42.72 -30.69
N ALA A 6 -15.78 41.48 -30.35
CA ALA A 6 -16.75 40.39 -30.11
C ALA A 6 -17.73 40.66 -28.94
N SER A 7 -17.32 41.49 -27.97
CA SER A 7 -18.10 41.80 -26.75
C SER A 7 -19.39 42.61 -27.01
N ALA A 8 -19.47 43.41 -28.06
CA ALA A 8 -20.64 44.28 -28.28
C ALA A 8 -21.77 43.57 -29.06
N VAL A 9 -21.40 42.80 -30.09
CA VAL A 9 -22.34 42.03 -30.93
C VAL A 9 -22.99 40.91 -30.11
N VAL A 10 -22.18 40.14 -29.35
CA VAL A 10 -22.65 39.06 -28.47
C VAL A 10 -23.59 39.59 -27.37
N ARG A 11 -23.32 40.77 -26.80
CA ARG A 11 -24.22 41.42 -25.82
C ARG A 11 -25.55 41.87 -26.44
N SER A 12 -25.55 42.32 -27.70
CA SER A 12 -26.79 42.71 -28.38
C SER A 12 -27.65 41.51 -28.76
N ALA A 13 -27.03 40.40 -29.19
CA ALA A 13 -27.72 39.14 -29.49
C ALA A 13 -28.31 38.49 -28.21
N LEU A 14 -27.56 38.51 -27.11
CA LEU A 14 -28.04 38.07 -25.78
C LEU A 14 -29.18 38.94 -25.24
N ALA A 15 -29.21 40.25 -25.55
CA ALA A 15 -30.27 41.14 -25.13
C ALA A 15 -31.57 41.00 -25.96
N ALA A 16 -31.48 40.46 -27.18
CA ALA A 16 -32.62 40.28 -28.09
C ALA A 16 -33.30 38.90 -27.98
N ALA A 17 -32.61 37.86 -27.48
CA ALA A 17 -33.15 36.51 -27.38
C ALA A 17 -34.09 36.34 -26.16
N LYS A 18 -35.41 36.34 -26.41
CA LYS A 18 -36.40 35.86 -25.44
C LYS A 18 -36.15 34.35 -25.21
N GLN A 19 -35.62 33.95 -24.06
CA GLN A 19 -35.52 32.53 -23.71
C GLN A 19 -36.94 31.94 -23.59
N VAL A 20 -37.29 31.02 -24.49
CA VAL A 20 -38.51 30.20 -24.38
C VAL A 20 -38.20 29.05 -23.44
N LYS A 21 -38.63 29.15 -22.17
CA LYS A 21 -38.34 28.12 -21.17
C LYS A 21 -39.29 26.93 -21.35
N LEU A 22 -38.83 25.72 -21.05
CA LEU A 22 -39.69 24.52 -21.06
C LEU A 22 -40.92 24.66 -20.16
N SER A 23 -40.80 25.43 -19.06
CA SER A 23 -41.92 25.78 -18.17
C SER A 23 -43.07 26.52 -18.85
N ASP A 24 -42.82 27.12 -20.02
CA ASP A 24 -43.81 27.92 -20.75
C ASP A 24 -44.66 27.04 -21.69
N SER A 25 -44.16 25.85 -22.08
CA SER A 25 -44.81 24.96 -23.05
C SER A 25 -45.22 23.59 -22.49
N VAL A 26 -44.80 23.24 -21.27
CA VAL A 26 -44.99 21.91 -20.67
C VAL A 26 -45.46 22.03 -19.20
N PRO A 27 -46.33 21.13 -18.70
CA PRO A 27 -46.78 21.14 -17.30
C PRO A 27 -45.61 21.09 -16.31
N ARG A 28 -45.71 21.87 -15.23
CA ARG A 28 -44.65 22.02 -14.21
C ARG A 28 -44.20 20.69 -13.59
N GLU A 29 -45.13 19.76 -13.36
CA GLU A 29 -44.82 18.43 -12.82
C GLU A 29 -43.87 17.64 -13.73
N LEU A 30 -44.07 17.71 -15.06
CA LEU A 30 -43.21 17.03 -16.02
C LEU A 30 -41.83 17.70 -16.13
N VAL A 31 -41.78 19.03 -16.00
CA VAL A 31 -40.52 19.79 -15.96
C VAL A 31 -39.69 19.39 -14.74
N ASP A 32 -40.31 19.30 -13.56
CA ASP A 32 -39.63 18.91 -12.33
C ASP A 32 -39.14 17.43 -12.40
N ASP A 33 -39.90 16.52 -13.02
CA ASP A 33 -39.48 15.12 -13.22
C ASP A 33 -38.29 15.00 -14.20
N ILE A 34 -38.28 15.79 -15.27
CA ILE A 34 -37.16 15.85 -16.21
C ILE A 34 -35.90 16.33 -15.50
N PHE A 35 -35.93 17.47 -14.80
CA PHE A 35 -34.73 18.01 -14.17
C PHE A 35 -34.24 17.18 -12.98
N SER A 36 -35.15 16.56 -12.20
CA SER A 36 -34.75 15.61 -11.16
C SER A 36 -34.12 14.34 -11.74
N SER A 37 -34.62 13.84 -12.87
CA SER A 37 -34.02 12.72 -13.59
C SER A 37 -32.65 13.05 -14.19
N ALA A 38 -32.44 14.30 -14.64
CA ALA A 38 -31.18 14.78 -15.20
C ALA A 38 -30.04 14.88 -14.15
N ILE A 39 -30.34 14.91 -12.85
CA ILE A 39 -29.31 14.90 -11.78
C ILE A 39 -28.74 13.49 -11.58
N ARG A 40 -29.45 12.44 -12.01
CA ARG A 40 -29.02 11.05 -11.83
C ARG A 40 -27.89 10.71 -12.79
N LYS A 41 -26.94 9.91 -12.31
CA LYS A 41 -25.80 9.44 -13.12
C LYS A 41 -26.26 8.37 -14.11
N GLN A 42 -25.74 8.42 -15.34
CA GLN A 42 -26.00 7.44 -16.39
C GLN A 42 -25.15 6.17 -16.16
N THR A 43 -25.67 5.01 -16.54
CA THR A 43 -24.99 3.71 -16.39
C THR A 43 -24.12 3.40 -17.61
N GLY A 44 -22.82 3.17 -17.46
CA GLY A 44 -21.96 2.75 -18.56
C GLY A 44 -22.27 1.30 -18.99
N VAL A 45 -22.34 1.04 -20.30
CA VAL A 45 -22.55 -0.32 -20.86
C VAL A 45 -21.47 -0.60 -21.89
N SER A 46 -20.65 -1.64 -21.68
CA SER A 46 -19.58 -2.04 -22.61
C SER A 46 -20.10 -2.92 -23.75
N LEU A 47 -19.37 -2.97 -24.87
CA LEU A 47 -19.72 -3.83 -26.01
C LEU A 47 -19.72 -5.31 -25.60
N ARG A 48 -18.73 -5.72 -24.79
CA ARG A 48 -18.70 -7.05 -24.17
C ARG A 48 -19.96 -7.37 -23.37
N TYR A 49 -20.44 -6.45 -22.53
CA TYR A 49 -21.67 -6.67 -21.77
C TYR A 49 -22.86 -6.89 -22.71
N MET A 50 -22.95 -6.16 -23.82
CA MET A 50 -24.02 -6.33 -24.82
C MET A 50 -23.93 -7.68 -25.55
N LEU A 51 -22.71 -8.17 -25.81
CA LEU A 51 -22.46 -9.50 -26.41
C LEU A 51 -22.81 -10.63 -25.44
N ASP A 52 -22.28 -10.59 -24.23
CA ASP A 52 -22.49 -11.62 -23.20
C ASP A 52 -23.98 -11.73 -22.81
N PHE A 53 -24.66 -10.58 -22.74
CA PHE A 53 -26.09 -10.52 -22.46
C PHE A 53 -26.93 -11.02 -23.64
N GLY A 54 -26.54 -10.71 -24.88
CA GLY A 54 -27.32 -11.02 -26.08
C GLY A 54 -27.06 -12.39 -26.70
N ALA A 55 -26.03 -13.12 -26.28
CA ALA A 55 -25.58 -14.35 -26.95
C ALA A 55 -26.59 -15.52 -26.94
N ASN A 56 -27.53 -15.56 -25.99
CA ASN A 56 -28.58 -16.57 -25.90
C ASN A 56 -29.85 -15.96 -25.28
N PRO A 57 -30.65 -15.17 -26.03
CA PRO A 57 -31.74 -14.38 -25.46
C PRO A 57 -32.86 -15.30 -24.96
N ILE A 58 -32.79 -15.70 -23.69
CA ILE A 58 -33.91 -16.36 -23.02
C ILE A 58 -34.98 -15.28 -22.79
N ARG A 59 -36.27 -15.61 -22.91
CA ARG A 59 -37.39 -14.66 -22.70
C ARG A 59 -37.24 -13.79 -21.44
N ARG A 60 -36.69 -14.36 -20.36
CA ARG A 60 -36.38 -13.63 -19.11
C ARG A 60 -35.33 -12.53 -19.28
N GLN A 61 -34.32 -12.73 -20.13
CA GLN A 61 -33.29 -11.72 -20.42
C GLN A 61 -33.87 -10.56 -21.23
N LEU A 62 -34.77 -10.80 -22.17
CA LEU A 62 -35.44 -9.71 -22.90
C LEU A 62 -36.23 -8.80 -21.93
N VAL A 63 -36.95 -9.40 -20.97
CA VAL A 63 -37.63 -8.65 -19.90
C VAL A 63 -36.63 -7.85 -19.04
N LEU A 64 -35.48 -8.43 -18.66
CA LEU A 64 -34.44 -7.71 -17.91
C LEU A 64 -33.84 -6.54 -18.70
N SER A 65 -33.64 -6.72 -20.02
CA SER A 65 -33.17 -5.67 -20.92
C SER A 65 -34.18 -4.53 -21.00
N ALA A 66 -35.46 -4.87 -21.15
CA ALA A 66 -36.54 -3.89 -21.18
C ALA A 66 -36.66 -3.15 -19.83
N GLN A 67 -36.55 -3.85 -18.70
CA GLN A 67 -36.53 -3.22 -17.36
C GLN A 67 -35.35 -2.28 -17.16
N PHE A 68 -34.16 -2.66 -17.65
CA PHE A 68 -33.00 -1.77 -17.63
C PHE A 68 -33.27 -0.51 -18.46
N LEU A 69 -33.74 -0.66 -19.70
CA LEU A 69 -34.03 0.48 -20.58
C LEU A 69 -35.17 1.37 -20.07
N HIS A 70 -36.19 0.78 -19.44
CA HIS A 70 -37.30 1.52 -18.81
C HIS A 70 -36.81 2.46 -17.70
N ASN A 71 -35.74 2.10 -17.00
CA ASN A 71 -35.14 2.93 -15.95
C ASN A 71 -34.04 3.87 -16.48
N GLU A 72 -33.24 3.42 -17.44
CA GLU A 72 -32.04 4.12 -17.91
C GLU A 72 -32.35 5.18 -18.97
N LEU A 73 -33.26 4.89 -19.91
CA LEU A 73 -33.56 5.82 -21.01
C LEU A 73 -34.17 7.15 -20.54
N PRO A 74 -35.10 7.21 -19.57
CA PRO A 74 -35.59 8.48 -19.05
C PRO A 74 -34.47 9.38 -18.52
N VAL A 75 -33.49 8.83 -17.80
CA VAL A 75 -32.32 9.57 -17.32
C VAL A 75 -31.55 10.15 -18.51
N ARG A 76 -31.21 9.32 -19.51
CA ARG A 76 -30.43 9.78 -20.68
C ARG A 76 -31.16 10.85 -21.50
N LEU A 77 -32.47 10.71 -21.70
CA LEU A 77 -33.27 11.70 -22.42
C LEU A 77 -33.42 13.00 -21.61
N ALA A 78 -33.61 12.91 -20.29
CA ALA A 78 -33.68 14.08 -19.41
C ALA A 78 -32.39 14.91 -19.46
N HIS A 79 -31.23 14.26 -19.46
CA HIS A 79 -29.95 14.92 -19.70
C HIS A 79 -29.94 15.68 -21.04
N ARG A 80 -30.49 15.12 -22.13
CA ARG A 80 -30.55 15.81 -23.43
C ARG A 80 -31.46 17.03 -23.38
N VAL A 81 -32.63 16.93 -22.74
CA VAL A 81 -33.56 18.06 -22.58
C VAL A 81 -32.90 19.19 -21.78
N ALA A 82 -32.25 18.86 -20.65
CA ALA A 82 -31.56 19.83 -19.81
C ALA A 82 -30.39 20.52 -20.53
N GLU A 83 -29.63 19.80 -21.35
CA GLU A 83 -28.54 20.39 -22.13
C GLU A 83 -29.08 21.32 -23.25
N LEU A 84 -30.17 20.93 -23.93
CA LEU A 84 -30.80 21.74 -25.00
C LEU A 84 -31.40 23.06 -24.46
N GLU A 85 -31.92 23.07 -23.23
CA GLU A 85 -32.42 24.26 -22.55
C GLU A 85 -31.33 25.31 -22.28
N ASN A 86 -30.12 24.84 -21.96
CA ASN A 86 -29.02 25.68 -21.48
C ASN A 86 -28.03 26.07 -22.59
N LEU A 87 -28.43 25.98 -23.86
CA LEU A 87 -27.57 26.30 -24.98
C LEU A 87 -27.24 27.82 -25.06
N PRO A 88 -25.96 28.17 -25.29
CA PRO A 88 -25.52 29.56 -25.32
C PRO A 88 -25.94 30.29 -26.61
N TYR A 89 -25.72 31.61 -26.64
CA TYR A 89 -25.90 32.49 -27.82
C TYR A 89 -27.32 32.53 -28.42
N GLY A 90 -28.34 32.14 -27.64
CA GLY A 90 -29.72 32.09 -28.13
C GLY A 90 -30.02 30.87 -29.01
N LEU A 91 -29.09 29.91 -29.11
CA LEU A 91 -29.30 28.67 -29.86
C LEU A 91 -30.46 27.84 -29.30
N SER A 92 -30.66 27.84 -27.98
CA SER A 92 -31.80 27.17 -27.31
C SER A 92 -33.17 27.67 -27.78
N ALA A 93 -33.26 28.91 -28.27
CA ALA A 93 -34.50 29.52 -28.72
C ALA A 93 -34.80 29.30 -30.21
N LYS A 94 -33.91 28.63 -30.96
CA LYS A 94 -34.11 28.39 -32.40
C LYS A 94 -35.26 27.40 -32.65
N PRO A 95 -36.17 27.65 -33.61
CA PRO A 95 -37.30 26.76 -33.88
C PRO A 95 -36.92 25.29 -34.09
N GLN A 96 -35.77 25.06 -34.74
CA GLN A 96 -35.22 23.73 -35.02
C GLN A 96 -34.72 23.05 -33.74
N VAL A 97 -34.06 23.80 -32.85
CA VAL A 97 -33.55 23.29 -31.57
C VAL A 97 -34.69 23.01 -30.60
N LEU A 98 -35.71 23.88 -30.57
CA LEU A 98 -36.95 23.66 -29.83
C LEU A 98 -37.66 22.40 -30.32
N ARG A 99 -37.75 22.18 -31.64
CA ARG A 99 -38.32 20.96 -32.22
C ARG A 99 -37.57 19.70 -31.78
N VAL A 100 -36.24 19.74 -31.73
CA VAL A 100 -35.42 18.62 -31.21
C VAL A 100 -35.67 18.39 -29.73
N ARG A 101 -35.73 19.46 -28.92
CA ARG A 101 -36.06 19.39 -27.49
C ARG A 101 -37.42 18.76 -27.28
N ASP A 102 -38.43 19.17 -28.04
CA ASP A 102 -39.80 18.69 -27.92
C ASP A 102 -39.89 17.19 -28.25
N TRP A 103 -39.14 16.68 -29.25
CA TRP A 103 -39.04 15.23 -29.50
C TRP A 103 -38.45 14.43 -28.33
N TYR A 104 -37.45 14.98 -27.63
CA TYR A 104 -36.88 14.34 -26.44
C TYR A 104 -37.84 14.39 -25.25
N VAL A 105 -38.59 15.48 -25.09
CA VAL A 105 -39.63 15.62 -24.05
C VAL A 105 -40.78 14.64 -24.29
N GLU A 106 -41.27 14.52 -25.53
CA GLU A 106 -42.29 13.53 -25.90
C GLU A 106 -41.81 12.11 -25.61
N SER A 107 -40.57 11.77 -26.00
CA SER A 107 -40.00 10.45 -25.72
C SER A 107 -39.79 10.17 -24.23
N PHE A 108 -39.41 11.19 -23.45
CA PHE A 108 -39.31 11.08 -22.00
C PHE A 108 -40.68 10.81 -21.38
N LYS A 109 -41.69 11.59 -21.77
CA LYS A 109 -43.06 11.43 -21.30
C LYS A 109 -43.60 10.04 -21.62
N ASP A 110 -43.46 9.59 -22.86
CA ASP A 110 -43.87 8.27 -23.31
C ASP A 110 -43.28 7.14 -22.44
N LEU A 111 -41.99 7.23 -22.08
CA LEU A 111 -41.33 6.23 -21.24
C LEU A 111 -41.80 6.27 -19.78
N ARG A 112 -42.09 7.47 -19.25
CA ARG A 112 -42.56 7.65 -17.86
C ARG A 112 -44.02 7.20 -17.67
N GLU A 113 -44.85 7.39 -18.70
CA GLU A 113 -46.24 6.93 -18.70
C GLU A 113 -46.35 5.41 -18.93
N PHE A 114 -45.30 4.77 -19.45
CA PHE A 114 -45.28 3.32 -19.65
C PHE A 114 -45.23 2.57 -18.31
N PRO A 115 -46.15 1.61 -18.04
CA PRO A 115 -46.19 0.89 -16.77
C PRO A 115 -44.96 0.00 -16.56
N ALA A 116 -44.64 -0.30 -15.30
CA ALA A 116 -43.50 -1.18 -14.97
C ALA A 116 -43.62 -2.54 -15.66
N ILE A 117 -42.53 -2.97 -16.30
CA ILE A 117 -42.46 -4.17 -17.14
C ILE A 117 -42.33 -5.41 -16.25
N LYS A 118 -43.34 -6.29 -16.24
CA LYS A 118 -43.37 -7.47 -15.35
C LYS A 118 -43.26 -8.79 -16.11
N ASP A 119 -43.76 -8.84 -17.32
CA ASP A 119 -43.83 -10.05 -18.13
C ASP A 119 -43.48 -9.80 -19.60
N ASN A 120 -43.53 -10.87 -20.40
CA ASN A 120 -43.17 -10.81 -21.82
C ASN A 120 -44.17 -9.99 -22.67
N ASN A 121 -45.42 -9.85 -22.24
CA ASN A 121 -46.42 -9.06 -22.97
C ASN A 121 -46.21 -7.57 -22.76
N ASP A 122 -45.82 -7.17 -21.54
CA ASP A 122 -45.37 -5.81 -21.25
C ASP A 122 -44.08 -5.47 -22.01
N GLU A 123 -43.14 -6.41 -22.04
CA GLU A 123 -41.88 -6.28 -22.79
C GLU A 123 -42.13 -6.04 -24.28
N GLN A 124 -42.95 -6.85 -24.94
CA GLN A 124 -43.24 -6.68 -26.38
C GLN A 124 -43.84 -5.29 -26.70
N LYS A 125 -44.78 -4.81 -25.87
CA LYS A 125 -45.37 -3.46 -26.01
C LYS A 125 -44.34 -2.36 -25.77
N PHE A 126 -43.42 -2.57 -24.84
CA PHE A 126 -42.33 -1.66 -24.59
C PHE A 126 -41.35 -1.61 -25.78
N THR A 127 -41.06 -2.75 -26.39
CA THR A 127 -40.26 -2.85 -27.62
C THR A 127 -40.90 -2.07 -28.77
N ASP A 128 -42.23 -2.11 -28.93
CA ASP A 128 -42.95 -1.29 -29.90
C ASP A 128 -42.82 0.22 -29.62
N LEU A 129 -42.90 0.61 -28.34
CA LEU A 129 -42.64 2.00 -27.93
C LEU A 129 -41.22 2.44 -28.30
N LEU A 130 -40.23 1.58 -28.03
CA LEU A 130 -38.83 1.85 -28.37
C LEU A 130 -38.62 2.02 -29.88
N ARG A 131 -39.34 1.27 -30.73
CA ARG A 131 -39.33 1.48 -32.20
C ARG A 131 -39.81 2.88 -32.55
N HIS A 132 -40.93 3.32 -31.96
CA HIS A 132 -41.45 4.68 -32.19
C HIS A 132 -40.44 5.76 -31.77
N ILE A 133 -39.81 5.62 -30.61
CA ILE A 133 -38.77 6.56 -30.12
C ILE A 133 -37.55 6.55 -31.05
N TYR A 134 -37.10 5.36 -31.50
CA TYR A 134 -35.96 5.22 -32.41
C TYR A 134 -36.18 5.95 -33.75
N HIS A 135 -37.41 5.89 -34.28
CA HIS A 135 -37.83 6.59 -35.49
C HIS A 135 -38.01 8.11 -35.28
N ARG A 136 -38.64 8.53 -34.18
CA ARG A 136 -38.82 9.96 -33.83
C ARG A 136 -37.49 10.71 -33.84
N HIS A 137 -36.42 10.09 -33.32
CA HIS A 137 -35.08 10.69 -33.25
C HIS A 137 -34.24 10.57 -34.53
N ARG A 138 -34.78 10.06 -35.65
CA ARG A 138 -34.03 9.86 -36.90
C ARG A 138 -33.45 11.17 -37.44
N HIS A 139 -34.24 12.25 -37.43
CA HIS A 139 -33.89 13.54 -38.05
C HIS A 139 -33.24 14.56 -37.09
N VAL A 140 -32.78 14.13 -35.91
CA VAL A 140 -32.15 15.04 -34.93
C VAL A 140 -30.91 15.73 -35.49
N VAL A 141 -30.00 15.00 -36.16
CA VAL A 141 -28.77 15.57 -36.72
C VAL A 141 -29.03 16.66 -37.78
N PRO A 142 -29.83 16.41 -38.85
CA PRO A 142 -30.09 17.44 -39.86
C PRO A 142 -30.86 18.63 -39.31
N VAL A 143 -31.83 18.42 -38.40
CA VAL A 143 -32.59 19.52 -37.78
C VAL A 143 -31.70 20.37 -36.87
N MET A 144 -30.84 19.74 -36.08
CA MET A 144 -29.88 20.48 -35.25
C MET A 144 -28.88 21.26 -36.12
N ALA A 145 -28.41 20.69 -37.23
CA ALA A 145 -27.53 21.37 -38.18
C ALA A 145 -28.17 22.63 -38.78
N MET A 146 -29.46 22.58 -39.13
CA MET A 146 -30.23 23.76 -39.59
C MET A 146 -30.28 24.85 -38.51
N GLY A 147 -30.53 24.49 -37.24
CA GLY A 147 -30.57 25.45 -36.12
C GLY A 147 -29.23 26.15 -35.88
N VAL A 148 -28.11 25.41 -35.93
CA VAL A 148 -26.77 26.00 -35.81
C VAL A 148 -26.42 26.86 -37.04
N ALA A 149 -26.88 26.47 -38.23
CA ALA A 149 -26.66 27.24 -39.46
C ALA A 149 -27.42 28.57 -39.45
N GLU A 150 -28.65 28.59 -38.93
CA GLU A 150 -29.43 29.81 -38.76
C GLU A 150 -28.77 30.77 -37.75
N LEU A 151 -28.28 30.24 -36.62
CA LEU A 151 -27.49 31.03 -35.68
C LEU A 151 -26.23 31.62 -36.35
N LYS A 152 -25.55 30.84 -37.19
CA LYS A 152 -24.39 31.32 -37.96
C LYS A 152 -24.75 32.47 -38.91
N LYS A 153 -25.93 32.42 -39.56
CA LYS A 153 -26.43 33.50 -40.43
C LYS A 153 -26.70 34.77 -39.63
N GLU A 154 -27.25 34.69 -38.42
CA GLU A 154 -27.55 35.85 -37.58
C GLU A 154 -26.31 36.55 -36.98
N LEU A 155 -25.22 35.81 -36.76
CA LEU A 155 -23.98 36.34 -36.18
C LEU A 155 -23.10 37.14 -37.18
N GLN A 156 -23.56 37.37 -38.42
CA GLN A 156 -22.76 37.78 -39.58
C GLN A 156 -22.10 39.18 -39.60
N GLU A 157 -22.00 39.91 -38.48
CA GLU A 157 -21.10 41.07 -38.40
C GLU A 157 -19.91 40.79 -37.46
N GLY A 158 -19.00 39.91 -37.90
CA GLY A 158 -17.60 39.92 -37.45
C GLY A 158 -17.10 38.78 -36.55
N VAL A 159 -17.90 37.74 -36.27
CA VAL A 159 -17.46 36.57 -35.46
C VAL A 159 -17.59 35.28 -36.28
N GLY A 160 -16.47 34.60 -36.52
CA GLY A 160 -16.46 33.30 -37.19
C GLY A 160 -16.88 32.18 -36.24
N LEU A 161 -17.61 31.15 -36.72
CA LEU A 161 -18.04 30.01 -35.88
C LEU A 161 -16.87 29.28 -35.17
N LEU A 162 -15.66 29.38 -35.73
CA LEU A 162 -14.40 28.93 -35.16
C LEU A 162 -14.05 29.56 -33.80
N GLU A 163 -14.71 30.66 -33.46
CA GLU A 163 -14.51 31.41 -32.21
C GLU A 163 -15.58 31.04 -31.15
N LEU A 164 -16.42 30.02 -31.39
CA LEU A 164 -17.48 29.55 -30.48
C LEU A 164 -17.22 28.11 -29.97
N PRO A 165 -16.14 27.86 -29.20
CA PRO A 165 -15.75 26.52 -28.74
C PRO A 165 -16.82 25.82 -27.91
N GLU A 166 -17.66 26.58 -27.20
CA GLU A 166 -18.74 26.08 -26.34
C GLU A 166 -19.81 25.34 -27.13
N ILE A 167 -20.13 25.78 -28.35
CA ILE A 167 -21.10 25.10 -29.22
C ILE A 167 -20.55 23.75 -29.67
N HIS A 168 -19.26 23.68 -30.04
CA HIS A 168 -18.63 22.44 -30.47
C HIS A 168 -18.51 21.42 -29.33
N GLN A 169 -18.09 21.87 -28.14
CA GLN A 169 -18.03 21.02 -26.96
C GLN A 169 -19.41 20.46 -26.58
N PHE A 170 -20.46 21.29 -26.65
CA PHE A 170 -21.83 20.84 -26.48
C PHE A 170 -22.21 19.79 -27.53
N LEU A 171 -21.98 20.06 -28.82
CA LEU A 171 -22.39 19.16 -29.90
C LEU A 171 -21.70 17.80 -29.78
N ASP A 172 -20.43 17.77 -29.37
CA ASP A 172 -19.71 16.53 -29.12
C ASP A 172 -20.35 15.70 -27.99
N GLY A 173 -20.62 16.32 -26.84
CA GLY A 173 -21.33 15.67 -25.74
C GLY A 173 -22.75 15.23 -26.13
N PHE A 174 -23.46 16.09 -26.87
CA PHE A 174 -24.80 15.86 -27.37
C PHE A 174 -24.88 14.62 -28.26
N TYR A 175 -24.04 14.55 -29.28
CA TYR A 175 -24.02 13.45 -30.24
C TYR A 175 -23.44 12.16 -29.68
N LEU A 176 -22.43 12.22 -28.81
CA LEU A 176 -21.90 11.02 -28.16
C LEU A 176 -22.96 10.31 -27.31
N SER A 177 -23.75 11.07 -26.54
CA SER A 177 -24.87 10.51 -25.79
C SER A 177 -25.99 9.99 -26.71
N ARG A 178 -26.28 10.70 -27.81
CA ARG A 178 -27.25 10.22 -28.82
C ARG A 178 -26.82 8.89 -29.41
N ILE A 179 -25.54 8.72 -29.74
CA ILE A 179 -24.98 7.45 -30.22
C ILE A 179 -25.26 6.35 -29.19
N GLY A 180 -24.98 6.61 -27.90
CA GLY A 180 -25.26 5.65 -26.83
C GLY A 180 -26.73 5.29 -26.66
N ILE A 181 -27.64 6.26 -26.71
CA ILE A 181 -29.10 6.01 -26.66
C ILE A 181 -29.53 5.13 -27.83
N ARG A 182 -29.04 5.41 -29.05
CA ARG A 182 -29.38 4.64 -30.25
C ARG A 182 -28.83 3.22 -30.22
N ILE A 183 -27.64 3.01 -29.66
CA ILE A 183 -27.04 1.67 -29.50
C ILE A 183 -27.86 0.83 -28.52
N LEU A 184 -28.26 1.40 -27.38
CA LEU A 184 -29.08 0.69 -26.39
C LEU A 184 -30.44 0.27 -26.95
N ILE A 185 -31.14 1.22 -27.58
CA ILE A 185 -32.44 0.97 -28.19
C ILE A 185 -32.31 0.01 -29.38
N GLY A 186 -31.32 0.26 -30.26
CA GLY A 186 -31.07 -0.54 -31.46
C GLY A 186 -30.72 -1.99 -31.14
N GLN A 187 -29.87 -2.23 -30.13
CA GLN A 187 -29.54 -3.59 -29.70
C GLN A 187 -30.78 -4.32 -29.20
N HIS A 188 -31.58 -3.68 -28.37
CA HIS A 188 -32.80 -4.28 -27.84
C HIS A 188 -33.82 -4.61 -28.94
N ILE A 189 -34.04 -3.69 -29.88
CA ILE A 189 -34.93 -3.94 -31.02
C ILE A 189 -34.39 -5.09 -31.90
N ALA A 190 -33.09 -5.10 -32.18
CA ALA A 190 -32.47 -6.11 -33.05
C ALA A 190 -32.51 -7.52 -32.43
N LEU A 191 -32.51 -7.65 -31.10
CA LEU A 191 -32.71 -8.93 -30.42
C LEU A 191 -34.13 -9.52 -30.60
N HIS A 192 -35.08 -8.73 -31.09
CA HIS A 192 -36.45 -9.15 -31.43
C HIS A 192 -36.67 -9.38 -32.92
N GLU A 193 -35.65 -9.17 -33.74
CA GLU A 193 -35.66 -9.54 -35.16
C GLU A 193 -35.27 -11.03 -35.33
N PRO A 194 -35.60 -11.67 -36.46
CA PRO A 194 -35.16 -13.03 -36.75
C PRO A 194 -33.63 -13.15 -36.63
N GLU A 195 -33.15 -14.21 -35.97
CA GLU A 195 -31.72 -14.46 -35.80
C GLU A 195 -30.99 -14.45 -37.16
N LYS A 196 -29.94 -13.64 -37.25
CA LYS A 196 -29.02 -13.58 -38.39
C LYS A 196 -27.74 -14.30 -38.01
N ASP A 197 -27.24 -15.17 -38.88
CA ASP A 197 -25.98 -15.90 -38.63
C ASP A 197 -24.82 -14.93 -38.39
N ASN A 198 -24.07 -15.16 -37.31
CA ASN A 198 -22.96 -14.31 -36.83
C ASN A 198 -23.37 -12.91 -36.35
N TYR A 199 -24.61 -12.72 -35.91
CA TYR A 199 -25.06 -11.48 -35.27
C TYR A 199 -25.63 -11.74 -33.87
N ILE A 200 -25.34 -10.84 -32.94
CA ILE A 200 -26.01 -10.72 -31.64
C ILE A 200 -26.63 -9.33 -31.59
N GLY A 201 -27.94 -9.26 -31.85
CA GLY A 201 -28.63 -7.99 -32.07
C GLY A 201 -28.03 -7.24 -33.26
N MET A 202 -27.56 -6.00 -33.04
CA MET A 202 -26.93 -5.17 -34.07
C MET A 202 -25.41 -5.36 -34.20
N ILE A 203 -24.81 -6.23 -33.38
CA ILE A 203 -23.37 -6.49 -33.34
C ILE A 203 -23.06 -7.74 -34.17
N ALA A 204 -22.21 -7.61 -35.20
CA ALA A 204 -21.70 -8.76 -35.93
C ALA A 204 -20.53 -9.37 -35.13
N THR A 205 -20.65 -10.63 -34.73
CA THR A 205 -19.61 -11.35 -33.96
C THR A 205 -18.37 -11.66 -34.79
N LYS A 206 -18.54 -11.71 -36.12
CA LYS A 206 -17.47 -11.86 -37.11
C LYS A 206 -17.59 -10.77 -38.18
N CYS A 207 -17.49 -9.50 -37.77
CA CYS A 207 -17.48 -8.38 -38.71
C CYS A 207 -16.19 -8.43 -39.54
N CYS A 208 -16.31 -8.57 -40.87
CA CYS A 208 -15.18 -8.43 -41.80
C CYS A 208 -15.03 -6.93 -42.18
N PRO A 209 -14.00 -6.22 -41.70
CA PRO A 209 -13.84 -4.80 -42.02
C PRO A 209 -13.63 -4.58 -43.53
N SER A 210 -12.88 -5.45 -44.21
CA SER A 210 -12.63 -5.35 -45.66
C SER A 210 -13.91 -5.38 -46.48
N GLN A 211 -14.90 -6.20 -46.09
CA GLN A 211 -16.21 -6.24 -46.75
C GLN A 211 -17.02 -4.96 -46.50
N VAL A 212 -17.11 -4.53 -45.23
CA VAL A 212 -17.88 -3.33 -44.85
C VAL A 212 -17.30 -2.07 -45.49
N VAL A 213 -15.97 -1.98 -45.60
CA VAL A 213 -15.27 -0.92 -46.32
C VAL A 213 -15.61 -0.96 -47.81
N GLY A 214 -15.64 -2.15 -48.42
CA GLY A 214 -16.04 -2.33 -49.82
C GLY A 214 -17.44 -1.81 -50.11
N ASP A 215 -18.41 -2.16 -49.26
CA ASP A 215 -19.80 -1.69 -49.38
C ASP A 215 -19.88 -0.16 -49.28
N ALA A 216 -19.17 0.44 -48.30
CA ALA A 216 -19.11 1.89 -48.13
C ALA A 216 -18.47 2.61 -49.33
N VAL A 217 -17.45 2.03 -49.94
CA VAL A 217 -16.80 2.55 -51.16
C VAL A 217 -17.75 2.51 -52.35
N MET A 218 -18.48 1.41 -52.54
CA MET A 218 -19.46 1.29 -53.62
C MET A 218 -20.55 2.36 -53.51
N ASP A 219 -21.10 2.54 -52.31
CA ASP A 219 -22.11 3.56 -52.04
C ASP A 219 -21.56 4.96 -52.32
N ALA A 220 -20.37 5.30 -51.81
CA ALA A 220 -19.76 6.61 -52.02
C ALA A 220 -19.43 6.89 -53.50
N ARG A 221 -18.90 5.90 -54.24
CA ARG A 221 -18.64 6.01 -55.69
C ARG A 221 -19.92 6.20 -56.49
N SER A 222 -21.01 5.54 -56.10
CA SER A 222 -22.31 5.69 -56.78
C SER A 222 -22.85 7.12 -56.70
N ILE A 223 -22.66 7.79 -55.55
CA ILE A 223 -23.05 9.19 -55.35
C ILE A 223 -22.10 10.11 -56.15
N CYS A 224 -20.79 9.84 -56.14
CA CYS A 224 -19.80 10.60 -56.91
C CYS A 224 -20.10 10.56 -58.41
N MET A 225 -20.36 9.37 -58.97
CA MET A 225 -20.75 9.18 -60.36
C MET A 225 -22.02 9.95 -60.74
N ARG A 226 -22.99 10.05 -59.80
CA ARG A 226 -24.23 10.79 -60.05
C ARG A 226 -23.99 12.31 -60.12
N GLU A 227 -23.08 12.85 -59.33
CA GLU A 227 -22.84 14.29 -59.26
C GLU A 227 -21.82 14.79 -60.28
N TYR A 228 -20.73 14.06 -60.49
CA TYR A 228 -19.61 14.48 -61.32
C TYR A 228 -19.53 13.73 -62.67
N ALA A 229 -20.46 12.81 -62.94
CA ALA A 229 -20.45 11.90 -64.10
C ALA A 229 -19.21 10.99 -64.22
N SER A 230 -18.28 11.07 -63.27
CA SER A 230 -17.08 10.26 -63.11
C SER A 230 -16.83 9.99 -61.62
N ALA A 231 -16.05 8.95 -61.31
CA ALA A 231 -15.58 8.70 -59.95
C ALA A 231 -14.21 7.99 -59.99
N PRO A 232 -13.20 8.51 -59.27
CA PRO A 232 -11.89 7.89 -59.17
C PRO A 232 -11.95 6.40 -58.80
N GLU A 233 -10.98 5.63 -59.29
CA GLU A 233 -10.77 4.25 -58.85
C GLU A 233 -10.39 4.22 -57.36
N VAL A 234 -10.83 3.17 -56.64
CA VAL A 234 -10.55 3.00 -55.21
C VAL A 234 -10.00 1.60 -54.97
N ASN A 235 -8.73 1.52 -54.57
CA ASN A 235 -8.03 0.26 -54.33
C ASN A 235 -8.03 -0.08 -52.84
N ILE A 236 -8.62 -1.21 -52.47
CA ILE A 236 -8.70 -1.70 -51.09
C ILE A 236 -7.63 -2.79 -50.87
N TYR A 237 -6.82 -2.63 -49.82
CA TYR A 237 -5.77 -3.55 -49.41
C TYR A 237 -6.05 -4.01 -47.97
N GLY A 238 -6.19 -5.31 -47.74
CA GLY A 238 -6.46 -5.88 -46.42
C GLY A 238 -6.77 -7.37 -46.53
N ASP A 239 -6.69 -8.10 -45.41
CA ASP A 239 -7.07 -9.51 -45.39
C ASP A 239 -8.61 -9.64 -45.47
N PRO A 240 -9.17 -10.31 -46.49
CA PRO A 240 -10.62 -10.55 -46.58
C PRO A 240 -11.13 -11.56 -45.54
N ASN A 241 -10.25 -12.35 -44.92
CA ASN A 241 -10.62 -13.36 -43.92
C ASN A 241 -10.56 -12.86 -42.48
N PHE A 242 -9.95 -11.68 -42.25
CA PHE A 242 -9.88 -11.08 -40.93
C PHE A 242 -11.28 -10.65 -40.45
N THR A 243 -11.64 -11.05 -39.24
CA THR A 243 -12.94 -10.74 -38.64
C THR A 243 -12.81 -10.41 -37.15
N PHE A 244 -13.66 -9.52 -36.65
CA PHE A 244 -13.72 -9.15 -35.23
C PHE A 244 -15.14 -8.76 -34.81
N PRO A 245 -15.50 -8.81 -33.52
CA PRO A 245 -16.81 -8.35 -33.06
C PRO A 245 -16.95 -6.82 -33.17
N TYR A 246 -17.90 -6.33 -33.97
CA TYR A 246 -18.17 -4.88 -34.10
C TYR A 246 -19.57 -4.58 -34.64
N VAL A 247 -19.95 -3.31 -34.66
CA VAL A 247 -21.23 -2.83 -35.25
C VAL A 247 -20.98 -2.42 -36.72
N PRO A 248 -21.41 -3.21 -37.73
CA PRO A 248 -21.07 -2.95 -39.13
C PRO A 248 -21.58 -1.59 -39.64
N SER A 249 -22.76 -1.16 -39.19
CA SER A 249 -23.35 0.12 -39.61
C SER A 249 -22.55 1.35 -39.14
N HIS A 250 -21.84 1.26 -38.01
CA HIS A 250 -20.96 2.33 -37.55
C HIS A 250 -19.69 2.40 -38.41
N LEU A 251 -19.11 1.23 -38.68
CA LEU A 251 -17.92 1.10 -39.52
C LEU A 251 -18.18 1.58 -40.94
N HIS A 252 -19.32 1.19 -41.52
CA HIS A 252 -19.80 1.67 -42.80
C HIS A 252 -19.94 3.19 -42.80
N HIS A 253 -20.65 3.78 -41.83
CA HIS A 253 -20.85 5.23 -41.77
C HIS A 253 -19.54 6.02 -41.70
N MET A 254 -18.60 5.60 -40.86
CA MET A 254 -17.29 6.27 -40.75
C MET A 254 -16.50 6.18 -42.05
N THR A 255 -16.45 4.99 -42.67
CA THR A 255 -15.70 4.76 -43.90
C THR A 255 -16.33 5.48 -45.08
N PHE A 256 -17.66 5.43 -45.19
CA PHE A 256 -18.45 6.11 -46.21
C PHE A 256 -18.19 7.61 -46.21
N GLU A 257 -18.21 8.26 -45.05
CA GLU A 257 -17.94 9.70 -44.95
C GLU A 257 -16.49 10.05 -45.31
N LEU A 258 -15.50 9.22 -44.92
CA LEU A 258 -14.10 9.44 -45.28
C LEU A 258 -13.88 9.31 -46.79
N VAL A 259 -14.36 8.22 -47.40
CA VAL A 259 -14.21 7.94 -48.83
C VAL A 259 -14.94 8.97 -49.68
N LYS A 260 -16.15 9.37 -49.26
CA LYS A 260 -16.92 10.42 -49.94
C LYS A 260 -16.15 11.74 -50.00
N ASN A 261 -15.46 12.12 -48.91
CA ASN A 261 -14.63 13.33 -48.90
C ASN A 261 -13.40 13.21 -49.80
N SER A 262 -12.71 12.05 -49.80
CA SER A 262 -11.55 11.82 -50.67
C SER A 262 -11.92 11.77 -52.16
N LEU A 263 -13.04 11.12 -52.51
CA LEU A 263 -13.57 11.09 -53.88
C LEU A 263 -13.82 12.50 -54.41
N ARG A 264 -14.50 13.33 -53.60
CA ARG A 264 -14.75 14.73 -53.96
C ARG A 264 -13.44 15.52 -54.13
N ALA A 265 -12.50 15.39 -53.19
CA ALA A 265 -11.25 16.14 -53.23
C ALA A 265 -10.40 15.81 -54.47
N VAL A 266 -10.33 14.53 -54.85
CA VAL A 266 -9.66 14.12 -56.09
C VAL A 266 -10.42 14.63 -57.30
N ASN A 267 -11.75 14.51 -57.33
CA ASN A 267 -12.50 14.99 -58.48
C ASN A 267 -12.39 16.50 -58.67
N ASP A 268 -12.60 17.30 -57.61
CA ASP A 268 -12.48 18.77 -57.65
C ASP A 268 -11.09 19.25 -58.12
N LYS A 269 -10.01 18.50 -57.82
CA LYS A 269 -8.65 18.86 -58.24
C LYS A 269 -8.38 18.56 -59.71
N TYR A 270 -8.94 17.47 -60.24
CA TYR A 270 -8.65 16.97 -61.58
C TYR A 270 -9.77 17.28 -62.61
N ASP A 271 -10.88 17.89 -62.18
CA ASP A 271 -12.05 18.22 -63.02
C ASP A 271 -11.68 19.06 -64.26
N ASP A 272 -10.76 20.02 -64.08
CA ASP A 272 -10.28 20.93 -65.13
C ASP A 272 -8.89 20.53 -65.70
N SER A 273 -8.39 19.33 -65.38
CA SER A 273 -7.06 18.86 -65.80
C SER A 273 -7.12 17.84 -66.93
N ASP A 274 -6.12 17.83 -67.83
CA ASP A 274 -5.97 16.79 -68.86
C ASP A 274 -5.44 15.45 -68.30
N ASP A 275 -5.10 15.39 -67.00
CA ASP A 275 -4.53 14.23 -66.32
C ASP A 275 -5.63 13.29 -65.77
N GLU A 276 -5.46 11.98 -65.92
CA GLU A 276 -6.37 11.00 -65.30
C GLU A 276 -6.26 11.05 -63.75
N PRO A 277 -7.39 11.04 -63.02
CA PRO A 277 -7.36 11.14 -61.56
C PRO A 277 -6.70 9.89 -60.94
N PRO A 278 -5.75 10.06 -60.00
CA PRO A 278 -5.08 8.93 -59.36
C PRO A 278 -6.04 8.11 -58.48
N PRO A 279 -5.80 6.80 -58.33
CA PRO A 279 -6.67 5.95 -57.52
C PRO A 279 -6.51 6.26 -56.02
N ILE A 280 -7.62 6.29 -55.30
CA ILE A 280 -7.64 6.42 -53.84
C ILE A 280 -7.25 5.07 -53.23
N ARG A 281 -6.32 5.09 -52.27
CA ARG A 281 -5.81 3.89 -51.60
C ARG A 281 -6.44 3.72 -50.22
N LEU A 282 -7.03 2.56 -49.98
CA LEU A 282 -7.60 2.16 -48.69
C LEU A 282 -6.83 0.96 -48.14
N VAL A 283 -6.29 1.06 -46.92
CA VAL A 283 -5.57 -0.03 -46.26
C VAL A 283 -6.28 -0.40 -44.96
N VAL A 284 -6.72 -1.64 -44.84
CA VAL A 284 -7.23 -2.25 -43.61
C VAL A 284 -6.11 -3.10 -43.03
N ALA A 285 -5.55 -2.67 -41.90
CA ALA A 285 -4.48 -3.35 -41.21
C ALA A 285 -4.95 -3.86 -39.85
N GLU A 286 -4.69 -5.13 -39.58
CA GLU A 286 -4.85 -5.75 -38.26
C GLU A 286 -3.60 -5.47 -37.42
N GLY A 287 -3.80 -4.87 -36.25
CA GLY A 287 -2.79 -4.73 -35.20
C GLY A 287 -3.15 -5.59 -33.98
N GLU A 288 -2.21 -5.76 -33.05
CA GLU A 288 -2.45 -6.54 -31.82
C GLU A 288 -3.48 -5.90 -30.87
N GLU A 289 -3.63 -4.57 -30.92
CA GLU A 289 -4.52 -3.81 -30.02
C GLU A 289 -5.64 -3.04 -30.76
N ASP A 290 -5.43 -2.72 -32.04
CA ASP A 290 -6.35 -1.94 -32.85
C ASP A 290 -6.39 -2.42 -34.31
N ILE A 291 -7.50 -2.09 -34.97
CA ILE A 291 -7.65 -2.18 -36.42
C ILE A 291 -7.48 -0.77 -36.95
N THR A 292 -6.59 -0.64 -37.93
CA THR A 292 -6.35 0.62 -38.61
C THR A 292 -6.95 0.58 -40.00
N ILE A 293 -7.88 1.49 -40.29
CA ILE A 293 -8.35 1.77 -41.63
C ILE A 293 -7.73 3.09 -42.08
N LYS A 294 -6.81 2.99 -43.05
CA LYS A 294 -6.12 4.13 -43.64
C LYS A 294 -6.72 4.47 -45.00
N VAL A 295 -7.03 5.75 -45.22
CA VAL A 295 -7.48 6.30 -46.52
C VAL A 295 -6.41 7.26 -47.04
N SER A 296 -6.00 7.14 -48.29
CA SER A 296 -4.98 8.00 -48.89
C SER A 296 -5.44 8.47 -50.26
N ASP A 297 -5.46 9.79 -50.45
CA ASP A 297 -5.84 10.46 -51.69
C ASP A 297 -4.82 11.53 -52.10
N GLU A 298 -4.85 11.89 -53.39
CA GLU A 298 -4.02 12.94 -53.97
C GLU A 298 -4.88 14.16 -54.38
N GLY A 299 -5.91 14.47 -53.59
CA GLY A 299 -6.89 15.55 -53.85
C GLY A 299 -6.40 16.96 -53.51
N GLY A 300 -5.09 17.21 -53.44
CA GLY A 300 -4.50 18.54 -53.23
C GLY A 300 -4.24 18.91 -51.77
N GLY A 301 -4.84 18.19 -50.81
CA GLY A 301 -4.58 18.34 -49.39
C GLY A 301 -5.21 19.60 -48.77
N ILE A 302 -5.43 19.53 -47.46
CA ILE A 302 -5.91 20.60 -46.58
C ILE A 302 -4.74 21.47 -46.10
N PRO A 303 -4.80 22.81 -46.25
CA PRO A 303 -3.83 23.75 -45.67
C PRO A 303 -3.68 23.61 -44.16
N ARG A 304 -2.49 23.91 -43.62
CA ARG A 304 -2.25 23.85 -42.15
C ARG A 304 -3.21 24.72 -41.34
N SER A 305 -3.63 25.86 -41.91
CA SER A 305 -4.62 26.77 -41.30
C SER A 305 -6.05 26.21 -41.33
N GLY A 306 -6.33 25.23 -42.19
CA GLY A 306 -7.62 24.55 -42.33
C GLY A 306 -7.77 23.29 -41.49
N LEU A 307 -6.66 22.64 -41.09
CA LEU A 307 -6.68 21.36 -40.34
C LEU A 307 -7.45 21.41 -39.02
N PRO A 308 -7.34 22.45 -38.16
CA PRO A 308 -8.16 22.51 -36.94
C PRO A 308 -9.66 22.69 -37.24
N LYS A 309 -9.99 23.25 -38.42
CA LYS A 309 -11.36 23.62 -38.80
C LYS A 309 -12.19 22.43 -39.24
N ILE A 310 -11.58 21.35 -39.72
CA ILE A 310 -12.29 20.13 -40.19
C ILE A 310 -13.05 19.40 -39.08
N TRP A 311 -12.66 19.63 -37.83
CA TRP A 311 -13.32 19.08 -36.65
C TRP A 311 -14.45 19.98 -36.13
N THR A 312 -14.66 21.15 -36.75
CA THR A 312 -15.74 22.06 -36.37
C THR A 312 -16.99 21.77 -37.18
N TYR A 313 -18.14 21.77 -36.50
CA TYR A 313 -19.44 21.59 -37.12
C TYR A 313 -19.76 22.78 -38.05
N LEU A 314 -20.44 22.53 -39.19
CA LEU A 314 -20.73 23.50 -40.26
C LEU A 314 -19.51 24.04 -41.02
N TYR A 315 -18.34 23.41 -40.86
CA TYR A 315 -17.20 23.65 -41.74
C TYR A 315 -17.27 22.69 -42.94
N SER A 316 -17.34 23.25 -44.14
CA SER A 316 -17.28 22.53 -45.40
C SER A 316 -16.53 23.39 -46.41
N THR A 317 -15.73 22.76 -47.27
CA THR A 317 -15.08 23.40 -48.41
C THR A 317 -15.97 23.42 -49.67
N ALA A 318 -17.11 22.72 -49.63
CA ALA A 318 -18.12 22.72 -50.69
C ALA A 318 -19.29 23.66 -50.38
N LEU A 319 -19.99 24.11 -51.43
CA LEU A 319 -21.23 24.89 -51.33
C LEU A 319 -22.25 24.16 -50.44
N SER A 320 -22.92 24.91 -49.56
CA SER A 320 -23.84 24.32 -48.59
C SER A 320 -25.18 23.99 -49.27
N PRO A 321 -25.75 22.78 -49.10
CA PRO A 321 -27.09 22.46 -49.58
C PRO A 321 -28.20 23.34 -48.97
N LEU A 322 -27.87 24.13 -47.95
CA LEU A 322 -28.78 25.03 -47.25
C LEU A 322 -29.16 26.28 -48.08
N ASP A 323 -28.45 26.55 -49.17
CA ASP A 323 -28.79 27.67 -50.07
C ASP A 323 -29.87 27.29 -51.10
N ASP A 324 -30.17 25.98 -51.27
CA ASP A 324 -31.19 25.45 -52.20
C ASP A 324 -32.46 24.92 -51.50
N MET A 325 -32.48 24.84 -50.16
CA MET A 325 -33.60 24.31 -49.36
C MET A 325 -34.62 25.37 -48.88
N GLU A 326 -34.81 26.46 -49.62
CA GLU A 326 -35.84 27.46 -49.26
C GLU A 326 -37.28 27.06 -49.66
N ASP A 327 -37.50 25.97 -50.42
CA ASP A 327 -38.83 25.73 -51.02
C ASP A 327 -39.38 24.28 -51.02
N SER A 328 -38.81 23.35 -50.24
CA SER A 328 -39.39 22.00 -50.10
C SER A 328 -39.43 21.53 -48.65
N GLY A 329 -40.64 21.48 -48.09
CA GLY A 329 -40.91 21.00 -46.73
C GLY A 329 -40.73 19.50 -46.51
N ASP A 330 -39.91 18.82 -47.31
CA ASP A 330 -39.66 17.39 -47.26
C ASP A 330 -38.18 17.12 -46.94
N ALA A 331 -37.92 16.53 -45.76
CA ALA A 331 -36.57 16.27 -45.25
C ALA A 331 -35.89 15.03 -45.86
N ASP A 332 -36.46 14.47 -46.92
CA ASP A 332 -36.02 13.23 -47.59
C ASP A 332 -35.39 13.51 -48.97
N GLY A 333 -34.74 14.67 -49.12
CA GLY A 333 -33.98 15.03 -50.32
C GLY A 333 -32.85 14.03 -50.64
N PRO A 334 -32.46 13.88 -51.92
CA PRO A 334 -31.43 12.94 -52.34
C PRO A 334 -30.09 13.21 -51.61
N ALA A 335 -29.39 12.15 -51.22
CA ALA A 335 -28.08 12.27 -50.58
C ALA A 335 -27.09 13.01 -51.49
N VAL A 336 -26.63 14.18 -51.05
CA VAL A 336 -25.67 15.03 -51.76
C VAL A 336 -24.23 14.66 -51.34
N LEU A 337 -23.23 14.75 -52.23
CA LEU A 337 -21.83 14.40 -51.97
C LEU A 337 -21.20 15.37 -50.93
N ALA A 338 -21.71 16.60 -50.86
CA ALA A 338 -21.37 17.59 -49.84
C ALA A 338 -22.45 17.70 -48.74
N GLY A 339 -22.08 17.41 -47.49
CA GLY A 339 -22.99 17.50 -46.33
C GLY A 339 -22.95 18.84 -45.58
N TYR A 340 -23.71 18.94 -44.49
CA TYR A 340 -23.78 20.10 -43.60
C TYR A 340 -22.48 20.44 -42.83
N GLY A 341 -21.33 19.83 -43.14
CA GLY A 341 -20.11 19.96 -42.33
C GLY A 341 -20.18 19.23 -40.98
N TYR A 342 -20.95 18.13 -40.89
CA TYR A 342 -21.10 17.28 -39.70
C TYR A 342 -20.41 15.91 -39.83
N GLY A 343 -20.05 15.49 -41.05
CA GLY A 343 -19.57 14.14 -41.34
C GLY A 343 -18.32 13.76 -40.53
N LEU A 344 -17.21 14.48 -40.73
CA LEU A 344 -15.93 14.17 -40.06
C LEU A 344 -16.00 14.27 -38.51
N PRO A 345 -16.58 15.32 -37.89
CA PRO A 345 -16.76 15.35 -36.45
C PRO A 345 -17.57 14.17 -35.91
N LEU A 346 -18.66 13.80 -36.60
CA LEU A 346 -19.52 12.70 -36.15
C LEU A 346 -18.84 11.34 -36.32
N SER A 347 -18.12 11.11 -37.43
CA SER A 347 -17.32 9.89 -37.63
C SER A 347 -16.28 9.72 -36.52
N ARG A 348 -15.65 10.80 -36.05
CA ARG A 348 -14.72 10.78 -34.92
C ARG A 348 -15.41 10.37 -33.60
N LEU A 349 -16.63 10.83 -33.35
CA LEU A 349 -17.39 10.42 -32.17
C LEU A 349 -17.80 8.95 -32.22
N TYR A 350 -18.18 8.44 -33.40
CA TYR A 350 -18.45 7.01 -33.59
C TYR A 350 -17.22 6.15 -33.28
N ALA A 351 -16.02 6.58 -33.69
CA ALA A 351 -14.77 5.91 -33.36
C ALA A 351 -14.49 5.93 -31.84
N ARG A 352 -14.64 7.10 -31.21
CA ARG A 352 -14.40 7.31 -29.78
C ARG A 352 -15.38 6.58 -28.86
N TYR A 353 -16.60 6.33 -29.31
CA TYR A 353 -17.62 5.67 -28.50
C TYR A 353 -17.17 4.29 -27.98
N PHE A 354 -16.40 3.55 -28.77
CA PHE A 354 -15.79 2.26 -28.37
C PHE A 354 -14.26 2.38 -28.15
N GLY A 355 -13.76 3.58 -27.80
CA GLY A 355 -12.36 3.78 -27.42
C GLY A 355 -11.34 3.88 -28.56
N GLY A 356 -11.80 4.07 -29.81
CA GLY A 356 -10.94 4.42 -30.97
C GLY A 356 -10.73 5.92 -31.15
N ASP A 357 -10.08 6.34 -32.24
CA ASP A 357 -10.02 7.74 -32.66
C ASP A 357 -9.87 7.86 -34.18
N LEU A 358 -10.14 9.05 -34.71
CA LEU A 358 -9.92 9.39 -36.12
C LEU A 358 -8.87 10.50 -36.21
N GLN A 359 -7.79 10.22 -36.95
CA GLN A 359 -6.70 11.17 -37.18
C GLN A 359 -6.64 11.57 -38.66
N ILE A 360 -6.25 12.82 -38.93
CA ILE A 360 -6.12 13.38 -40.28
C ILE A 360 -4.74 14.03 -40.37
N ILE A 361 -3.94 13.59 -41.35
CA ILE A 361 -2.71 14.26 -41.76
C ILE A 361 -2.91 14.72 -43.20
N SER A 362 -2.41 15.91 -43.51
CA SER A 362 -2.58 16.54 -44.80
C SER A 362 -1.31 17.20 -45.28
N MET A 363 -1.04 17.07 -46.58
CA MET A 363 0.03 17.76 -47.28
C MET A 363 -0.53 18.69 -48.36
N GLU A 364 -0.62 19.96 -47.98
CA GLU A 364 -1.06 21.05 -48.84
C GLU A 364 -0.28 21.08 -50.17
N GLY A 365 -1.02 21.11 -51.27
CA GLY A 365 -0.51 21.09 -52.65
C GLY A 365 -0.40 19.69 -53.27
N TYR A 366 -0.45 18.62 -52.48
CA TYR A 366 -0.37 17.24 -52.99
C TYR A 366 -1.67 16.49 -52.75
N GLY A 367 -2.04 16.33 -51.49
CA GLY A 367 -3.06 15.37 -51.05
C GLY A 367 -2.88 15.12 -49.58
N THR A 368 -3.38 14.00 -49.09
CA THR A 368 -3.15 13.59 -47.69
C THR A 368 -2.11 12.49 -47.60
N ASP A 369 -1.03 12.64 -48.36
CA ASP A 369 0.10 11.72 -48.39
C ASP A 369 1.40 12.49 -48.67
N ALA A 370 2.30 12.56 -47.68
CA ALA A 370 3.70 12.20 -47.89
C ALA A 370 4.44 12.02 -46.56
N THR A 371 5.23 10.95 -46.54
CA THR A 371 6.27 10.54 -45.56
C THR A 371 5.85 9.59 -44.43
N GLN A 372 6.81 8.75 -44.04
CA GLN A 372 6.72 7.66 -43.05
C GLN A 372 6.27 8.15 -41.66
N GLN A 373 4.97 8.42 -41.46
CA GLN A 373 4.25 8.53 -40.18
C GLN A 373 2.73 8.70 -40.45
N PRO A 374 1.81 8.28 -39.56
CA PRO A 374 0.50 7.76 -39.99
C PRO A 374 -0.56 8.81 -40.38
N ASP A 375 -0.99 8.76 -41.65
CA ASP A 375 -1.97 9.62 -42.37
C ASP A 375 -3.44 9.48 -41.92
N TYR A 376 -4.47 9.71 -42.76
CA TYR A 376 -5.88 9.49 -42.33
C TYR A 376 -6.00 8.10 -41.73
N THR A 377 -6.11 8.02 -40.40
CA THR A 377 -6.02 6.76 -39.68
C THR A 377 -7.24 6.70 -38.79
N LEU A 378 -8.23 5.92 -39.24
CA LEU A 378 -9.30 5.47 -38.36
C LEU A 378 -8.74 4.31 -37.55
N ARG A 379 -8.48 4.55 -36.26
CA ARG A 379 -8.09 3.50 -35.32
C ARG A 379 -9.31 3.02 -34.58
N ILE A 380 -9.66 1.77 -34.79
CA ILE A 380 -10.76 1.09 -34.10
C ILE A 380 -10.12 0.14 -33.11
N LYS A 381 -10.26 0.39 -31.82
CA LYS A 381 -9.73 -0.51 -30.80
C LYS A 381 -10.44 -1.87 -30.89
N MET A 382 -9.68 -2.96 -30.92
CA MET A 382 -10.26 -4.30 -30.81
C MET A 382 -10.58 -4.59 -29.34
N GLU A 383 -11.87 -4.74 -28.98
CA GLU A 383 -12.24 -5.42 -27.73
C GLU A 383 -12.11 -6.95 -27.92
N ALA A 384 -10.91 -7.45 -28.18
CA ALA A 384 -10.62 -8.89 -28.15
C ALA A 384 -9.12 -9.21 -27.99
N HIS A 385 -8.50 -8.61 -26.98
CA HIS A 385 -7.61 -9.29 -26.03
C HIS A 385 -7.38 -8.28 -24.90
N LEU A 386 -8.25 -8.30 -23.88
CA LEU A 386 -7.74 -7.95 -22.56
C LEU A 386 -6.49 -8.80 -22.40
N HIS A 387 -5.35 -8.18 -22.06
CA HIS A 387 -4.38 -8.88 -21.24
C HIS A 387 -5.21 -9.50 -20.14
N SER A 388 -5.45 -10.80 -20.26
CA SER A 388 -5.52 -11.64 -19.10
C SER A 388 -4.40 -11.15 -18.21
N VAL A 389 -4.74 -10.64 -17.03
CA VAL A 389 -3.77 -10.28 -16.00
C VAL A 389 -3.19 -11.61 -15.51
N HIS A 390 -2.40 -12.24 -16.38
CA HIS A 390 -1.82 -13.55 -16.22
C HIS A 390 -0.48 -13.31 -15.56
N THR A 391 -0.44 -13.63 -14.27
CA THR A 391 0.81 -13.89 -13.57
C THR A 391 1.41 -15.18 -14.11
N VAL A 392 2.74 -15.26 -14.18
CA VAL A 392 3.43 -16.51 -14.59
C VAL A 392 3.13 -17.63 -13.60
N PHE A 393 3.01 -17.30 -12.32
CA PHE A 393 2.60 -18.26 -11.29
C PHE A 393 1.11 -18.58 -11.38
N PRO A 394 0.72 -19.87 -11.36
CA PRO A 394 -0.67 -20.26 -11.16
C PRO A 394 -1.08 -20.05 -9.70
N SER A 395 -2.38 -19.94 -9.43
CA SER A 395 -2.97 -19.75 -8.09
C SER A 395 -2.60 -20.84 -7.07
N ALA A 396 -2.21 -22.03 -7.55
CA ALA A 396 -1.70 -23.11 -6.72
C ALA A 396 -0.37 -22.77 -6.04
N VAL A 397 0.51 -21.98 -6.68
CA VAL A 397 1.84 -21.64 -6.15
C VAL A 397 1.74 -20.89 -4.82
N PRO A 398 1.08 -19.73 -4.68
CA PRO A 398 0.98 -19.05 -3.39
C PRO A 398 0.27 -19.89 -2.34
N THR A 399 -0.76 -20.66 -2.74
CA THR A 399 -1.55 -21.51 -1.84
C THR A 399 -0.70 -22.65 -1.22
N ILE A 400 0.37 -23.09 -1.90
CA ILE A 400 1.26 -24.14 -1.41
C ILE A 400 2.53 -23.53 -0.81
N LEU A 401 3.21 -22.63 -1.52
CA LEU A 401 4.52 -22.10 -1.14
C LEU A 401 4.49 -21.36 0.19
N ILE A 402 3.47 -20.52 0.43
CA ILE A 402 3.36 -19.73 1.67
C ILE A 402 3.28 -20.63 2.91
N PRO A 403 2.30 -21.55 3.05
CA PRO A 403 2.22 -22.41 4.22
C PRO A 403 3.37 -23.41 4.30
N VAL A 404 3.89 -23.91 3.17
CA VAL A 404 5.06 -24.81 3.17
C VAL A 404 6.31 -24.10 3.69
N SER A 405 6.61 -22.88 3.23
CA SER A 405 7.73 -22.10 3.75
C SER A 405 7.57 -21.82 5.24
N ALA A 406 6.37 -21.48 5.70
CA ALA A 406 6.10 -21.23 7.11
C ALA A 406 6.29 -22.49 7.98
N LEU A 407 5.78 -23.65 7.53
CA LEU A 407 5.97 -24.93 8.22
C LEU A 407 7.43 -25.39 8.20
N LEU A 408 8.16 -25.17 7.10
CA LEU A 408 9.59 -25.43 7.02
C LEU A 408 10.38 -24.54 7.99
N SER A 409 9.99 -23.27 8.13
CA SER A 409 10.56 -22.36 9.14
C SER A 409 10.42 -22.93 10.54
N ILE A 410 9.20 -23.33 10.92
CA ILE A 410 8.91 -23.89 12.24
C ILE A 410 9.68 -25.20 12.46
N ALA A 411 9.67 -26.10 11.46
CA ALA A 411 10.41 -27.36 11.53
C ALA A 411 11.93 -27.14 11.67
N PHE A 412 12.48 -26.16 10.96
CA PHE A 412 13.89 -25.81 11.04
C PHE A 412 14.25 -25.21 12.41
N GLY A 413 13.40 -24.33 12.95
CA GLY A 413 13.53 -23.83 14.32
C GLY A 413 13.52 -24.95 15.35
N ILE A 414 12.59 -25.90 15.27
CA ILE A 414 12.54 -27.07 16.15
C ILE A 414 13.81 -27.95 15.99
N TRP A 415 14.29 -28.13 14.77
CA TRP A 415 15.52 -28.87 14.51
C TRP A 415 16.75 -28.20 15.13
N LEU A 416 16.87 -26.88 15.03
CA LEU A 416 17.93 -26.11 15.69
C LEU A 416 17.83 -26.24 17.22
N TRP A 417 16.63 -26.16 17.79
CA TRP A 417 16.43 -26.35 19.22
C TRP A 417 16.84 -27.76 19.67
N TYR A 418 16.48 -28.79 18.90
CA TYR A 418 16.94 -30.16 19.14
C TYR A 418 18.47 -30.27 19.13
N ARG A 419 19.16 -29.58 18.22
CA ARG A 419 20.63 -29.53 18.19
C ARG A 419 21.21 -28.86 19.44
N VAL A 420 20.58 -27.81 19.95
CA VAL A 420 20.97 -27.17 21.22
C VAL A 420 20.70 -28.09 22.42
N SER A 421 19.63 -28.90 22.38
CA SER A 421 19.29 -29.87 23.44
C SER A 421 20.28 -31.03 23.62
N ALA A 422 21.17 -31.22 22.65
CA ALA A 422 22.28 -32.17 22.77
C ALA A 422 23.29 -31.73 23.86
N ILE A 423 23.35 -30.43 24.18
CA ILE A 423 24.14 -29.90 25.29
C ILE A 423 23.34 -30.14 26.57
N LYS A 424 23.87 -31.02 27.44
CA LYS A 424 23.25 -31.37 28.72
C LYS A 424 23.65 -30.35 29.79
N VAL A 425 22.66 -29.93 30.57
CA VAL A 425 22.81 -29.04 31.73
C VAL A 425 22.28 -29.84 32.92
N GLY A 426 23.17 -30.24 33.83
CA GLY A 426 22.87 -31.07 35.00
C GLY A 426 22.66 -32.57 34.72
N ASN A 427 23.12 -33.42 35.65
CA ASN A 427 22.73 -34.82 35.80
C ASN A 427 22.13 -34.96 37.20
N GLY A 428 20.89 -35.44 37.31
CA GLY A 428 20.18 -35.56 38.59
C GLY A 428 20.73 -36.57 39.60
N HIS A 429 22.03 -36.90 39.60
CA HIS A 429 22.67 -37.82 40.55
C HIS A 429 23.94 -37.20 41.13
N HIS A 430 23.86 -36.85 42.42
CA HIS A 430 24.99 -36.41 43.22
C HIS A 430 26.08 -37.51 43.29
N GLY A 431 27.25 -37.21 42.75
CA GLY A 431 28.52 -37.84 43.15
C GLY A 431 28.70 -39.33 42.81
N LEU A 432 27.80 -39.92 42.02
CA LEU A 432 27.78 -41.35 41.73
C LEU A 432 27.61 -41.58 40.23
N ARG A 433 28.64 -42.16 39.60
CA ARG A 433 28.58 -42.63 38.21
C ARG A 433 28.02 -44.04 38.19
N THR A 434 26.85 -44.25 37.58
CA THR A 434 26.27 -45.60 37.39
C THR A 434 26.79 -46.25 36.12
N GLU A 435 27.61 -47.30 36.25
CA GLU A 435 28.02 -48.19 35.16
C GLU A 435 27.63 -49.62 35.52
N ASN A 436 26.87 -50.31 34.66
CA ASN A 436 26.41 -51.69 34.88
C ASN A 436 25.70 -51.94 36.24
N GLY A 437 24.94 -50.96 36.73
CA GLY A 437 24.20 -51.07 38.01
C GLY A 437 25.07 -50.96 39.27
N ARG A 438 26.30 -50.45 39.15
CA ARG A 438 27.16 -50.10 40.30
C ARG A 438 27.50 -48.62 40.28
N GLU A 439 27.46 -48.00 41.46
CA GLU A 439 27.79 -46.60 41.68
C GLU A 439 29.28 -46.45 42.03
N TYR A 440 29.96 -45.51 41.37
CA TYR A 440 31.37 -45.18 41.60
C TYR A 440 31.53 -43.75 42.10
N LEU A 441 32.44 -43.52 43.05
CA LEU A 441 32.85 -42.20 43.53
C LEU A 441 33.72 -41.49 42.48
N LEU A 442 33.40 -40.24 42.19
CA LEU A 442 34.15 -39.39 41.25
C LEU A 442 35.46 -38.87 41.85
N GLU A 443 36.49 -38.70 41.02
CA GLU A 443 37.77 -38.07 41.38
C GLU A 443 37.59 -36.56 41.67
N GLU A 444 38.47 -35.93 42.47
CA GLU A 444 38.30 -34.53 42.94
C GLU A 444 38.18 -33.50 41.81
N GLU A 445 38.92 -33.63 40.70
CA GLU A 445 38.79 -32.76 39.52
C GLU A 445 37.42 -32.91 38.83
N GLN A 446 36.91 -34.14 38.70
CA GLN A 446 35.59 -34.41 38.10
C GLN A 446 34.46 -33.93 39.00
N ARG A 447 34.65 -33.98 40.32
CA ARG A 447 33.69 -33.48 41.31
C ARG A 447 33.53 -31.96 41.24
N GLY A 448 34.62 -31.22 41.04
CA GLY A 448 34.59 -29.77 40.83
C GLY A 448 33.89 -29.36 39.52
N GLU A 449 34.10 -30.11 38.43
CA GLU A 449 33.40 -29.87 37.17
C GLU A 449 31.89 -30.15 37.26
N ASP A 450 31.48 -31.21 37.95
CA ASP A 450 30.06 -31.53 38.17
C ASP A 450 29.36 -30.50 39.06
N GLU A 451 30.06 -29.93 40.06
CA GLU A 451 29.54 -28.84 40.88
C GLU A 451 29.31 -27.54 40.07
N ILE A 452 30.23 -27.17 39.17
CA ILE A 452 30.06 -26.01 38.27
C ILE A 452 28.87 -26.20 37.33
N VAL A 453 28.74 -27.39 36.74
CA VAL A 453 27.62 -27.71 35.84
C VAL A 453 26.29 -27.65 36.57
N GLN A 454 26.23 -28.16 37.80
CA GLN A 454 25.01 -28.08 38.62
C GLN A 454 24.70 -26.64 39.03
N LYS A 455 25.70 -25.85 39.42
CA LYS A 455 25.50 -24.44 39.77
C LYS A 455 24.99 -23.61 38.59
N ALA A 456 25.51 -23.84 37.39
CA ALA A 456 24.99 -23.23 36.16
C ALA A 456 23.53 -23.64 35.87
N ALA A 457 23.15 -24.89 36.18
CA ALA A 457 21.77 -25.37 36.06
C ALA A 457 20.83 -24.66 37.05
N ASP A 458 21.25 -24.56 38.32
CA ASP A 458 20.45 -23.91 39.38
C ASP A 458 20.23 -22.41 39.06
N LEU A 459 21.25 -21.73 38.52
CA LEU A 459 21.14 -20.34 38.06
C LEU A 459 20.20 -20.19 36.86
N GLN A 460 20.31 -21.09 35.87
CA GLN A 460 19.38 -21.15 34.75
C GLN A 460 17.94 -21.31 35.23
N ASP A 461 17.69 -22.19 36.18
CA ASP A 461 16.35 -22.41 36.73
C ASP A 461 15.81 -21.16 37.45
N ALA A 462 16.66 -20.48 38.24
CA ALA A 462 16.29 -19.23 38.90
C ALA A 462 15.92 -18.12 37.90
N ILE A 463 16.73 -17.94 36.84
CA ILE A 463 16.47 -16.96 35.78
C ILE A 463 15.19 -17.34 35.01
N SER A 464 15.02 -18.62 34.68
CA SER A 464 13.85 -19.14 33.96
C SER A 464 12.55 -18.95 34.75
N GLU A 465 12.58 -19.20 36.07
CA GLU A 465 11.43 -19.00 36.95
C GLU A 465 11.08 -17.51 37.06
N GLY A 466 12.08 -16.65 37.26
CA GLY A 466 11.91 -15.19 37.32
C GLY A 466 11.28 -14.63 36.04
N ALA A 467 11.87 -14.96 34.88
CA ALA A 467 11.39 -14.49 33.57
C ALA A 467 9.97 -14.99 33.27
N THR A 468 9.69 -16.26 33.58
CA THR A 468 8.35 -16.84 33.39
C THR A 468 7.32 -16.19 34.30
N SER A 469 7.65 -15.95 35.57
CA SER A 469 6.76 -15.31 36.55
C SER A 469 6.40 -13.87 36.15
N PHE A 470 7.40 -13.10 35.71
CA PHE A 470 7.20 -11.74 35.21
C PHE A 470 6.28 -11.72 34.00
N LEU A 471 6.59 -12.48 32.93
CA LEU A 471 5.77 -12.47 31.70
C LEU A 471 4.35 -12.96 31.94
N ILE A 472 4.14 -13.99 32.79
CA ILE A 472 2.78 -14.41 33.15
C ILE A 472 2.00 -13.27 33.81
N THR A 473 2.67 -12.46 34.64
CA THR A 473 2.04 -11.33 35.32
C THR A 473 1.76 -10.20 34.34
N GLU A 474 2.73 -9.80 33.53
CA GLU A 474 2.57 -8.80 32.47
C GLU A 474 1.42 -9.18 31.52
N TYR A 475 1.38 -10.43 31.06
CA TYR A 475 0.37 -10.93 30.13
C TYR A 475 -1.04 -10.99 30.74
N LYS A 476 -1.18 -11.09 32.07
CA LYS A 476 -2.48 -10.93 32.73
C LYS A 476 -3.02 -9.50 32.58
N TYR A 477 -2.17 -8.48 32.77
CA TYR A 477 -2.55 -7.09 32.56
C TYR A 477 -2.88 -6.83 31.09
N MET A 478 -2.06 -7.35 30.18
CA MET A 478 -2.32 -7.28 28.74
C MET A 478 -3.64 -7.97 28.36
N GLY A 479 -3.98 -9.11 28.97
CA GLY A 479 -5.25 -9.80 28.72
C GLY A 479 -6.47 -8.95 29.08
N VAL A 480 -6.40 -8.18 30.17
CA VAL A 480 -7.45 -7.21 30.55
C VAL A 480 -7.53 -6.09 29.52
N PHE A 481 -6.38 -5.51 29.14
CA PHE A 481 -6.30 -4.49 28.11
C PHE A 481 -6.87 -4.97 26.76
N MET A 482 -6.52 -6.19 26.32
CA MET A 482 -7.01 -6.80 25.09
C MET A 482 -8.54 -6.90 25.10
N ALA A 483 -9.13 -7.31 26.22
CA ALA A 483 -10.59 -7.41 26.36
C ALA A 483 -11.26 -6.03 26.24
N LEU A 484 -10.69 -5.00 26.88
CA LEU A 484 -11.19 -3.63 26.82
C LEU A 484 -11.08 -3.05 25.40
N MET A 485 -9.89 -3.15 24.78
CA MET A 485 -9.67 -2.66 23.42
C MET A 485 -10.48 -3.41 22.38
N SER A 486 -10.71 -4.72 22.54
CA SER A 486 -11.63 -5.47 21.67
C SER A 486 -13.04 -4.88 21.70
N GLY A 487 -13.52 -4.49 22.89
CA GLY A 487 -14.80 -3.80 23.04
C GLY A 487 -14.81 -2.45 22.33
N VAL A 488 -13.74 -1.66 22.46
CA VAL A 488 -13.59 -0.36 21.78
C VAL A 488 -13.58 -0.53 20.27
N ILE A 489 -12.75 -1.43 19.73
CA ILE A 489 -12.65 -1.72 18.29
C ILE A 489 -14.01 -2.15 17.74
N PHE A 490 -14.63 -3.13 18.39
CA PHE A 490 -15.93 -3.63 17.95
C PHE A 490 -16.99 -2.52 17.92
N VAL A 491 -17.11 -1.73 18.99
CA VAL A 491 -18.14 -0.68 19.09
C VAL A 491 -17.89 0.44 18.10
N LEU A 492 -16.67 0.99 18.05
CA LEU A 492 -16.38 2.13 17.18
C LEU A 492 -16.53 1.76 15.70
N LEU A 493 -16.02 0.61 15.28
CA LEU A 493 -16.15 0.19 13.87
C LEU A 493 -17.57 -0.23 13.49
N SER A 494 -18.30 -0.91 14.38
CA SER A 494 -19.68 -1.32 14.09
C SER A 494 -20.67 -0.15 14.09
N SER A 495 -20.32 0.98 14.69
CA SER A 495 -21.21 2.14 14.79
C SER A 495 -21.37 2.94 13.48
N GLN A 496 -20.51 2.72 12.49
CA GLN A 496 -20.42 3.51 11.25
C GLN A 496 -21.74 3.61 10.48
N ASP A 497 -22.53 2.54 10.46
CA ASP A 497 -23.83 2.46 9.80
C ASP A 497 -24.99 2.26 10.81
N GLY A 498 -24.77 2.63 12.08
CA GLY A 498 -25.75 2.44 13.15
C GLY A 498 -25.96 0.99 13.56
N PHE A 499 -24.93 0.13 13.45
CA PHE A 499 -24.97 -1.31 13.72
C PHE A 499 -25.90 -2.07 12.75
N SER A 500 -25.94 -1.64 11.48
CA SER A 500 -26.71 -2.33 10.45
C SER A 500 -26.17 -3.74 10.21
N ARG A 501 -27.07 -4.65 9.83
CA ARG A 501 -26.73 -6.03 9.44
C ARG A 501 -26.96 -6.29 7.95
N ASP A 502 -27.42 -5.28 7.24
CA ASP A 502 -27.82 -5.41 5.85
C ASP A 502 -26.60 -5.25 4.93
N TRP A 503 -26.42 -6.22 4.04
CA TRP A 503 -25.38 -6.17 3.02
C TRP A 503 -25.72 -5.09 2.00
N ILE A 504 -24.76 -4.22 1.71
CA ILE A 504 -24.93 -3.14 0.74
C ILE A 504 -24.48 -3.66 -0.62
N VAL A 505 -25.30 -3.47 -1.64
CA VAL A 505 -24.94 -3.81 -3.04
C VAL A 505 -24.60 -2.52 -3.75
N ASP A 506 -23.39 -2.41 -4.27
CA ASP A 506 -22.97 -1.22 -5.02
C ASP A 506 -23.61 -1.15 -6.41
N SER A 507 -23.40 -0.04 -7.11
CA SER A 507 -23.91 0.20 -8.47
C SER A 507 -23.37 -0.78 -9.53
N GLN A 508 -22.36 -1.60 -9.19
CA GLN A 508 -21.75 -2.62 -10.06
C GLN A 508 -22.24 -4.04 -9.70
N GLY A 509 -23.10 -4.17 -8.68
CA GLY A 509 -23.64 -5.45 -8.24
C GLY A 509 -22.76 -6.19 -7.22
N HIS A 510 -21.67 -5.59 -6.74
CA HIS A 510 -20.83 -6.20 -5.71
C HIS A 510 -21.47 -6.04 -4.33
N ARG A 511 -21.42 -7.10 -3.54
CA ARG A 511 -21.88 -7.12 -2.15
C ARG A 511 -20.75 -6.66 -1.23
N HIS A 512 -21.00 -5.62 -0.46
CA HIS A 512 -20.11 -5.09 0.57
C HIS A 512 -20.60 -5.53 1.95
N ALA A 513 -19.67 -5.98 2.79
CA ALA A 513 -20.00 -6.41 4.14
C ALA A 513 -20.48 -5.21 4.99
N PRO A 514 -21.50 -5.39 5.86
CA PRO A 514 -21.94 -4.32 6.74
C PRO A 514 -20.87 -4.00 7.80
N ALA A 515 -20.91 -2.79 8.38
CA ALA A 515 -19.87 -2.33 9.29
C ALA A 515 -19.71 -3.21 10.53
N ILE A 516 -20.79 -3.87 10.98
CA ILE A 516 -20.73 -4.84 12.08
C ILE A 516 -19.86 -6.07 11.77
N TYR A 517 -19.78 -6.49 10.50
CA TYR A 517 -18.88 -7.56 10.08
C TYR A 517 -17.44 -7.05 10.10
N ASN A 518 -17.17 -5.88 9.51
CA ASN A 518 -15.83 -5.28 9.60
C ASN A 518 -15.39 -5.09 11.05
N GLY A 519 -16.25 -4.58 11.93
CA GLY A 519 -15.96 -4.45 13.37
C GLY A 519 -15.67 -5.79 14.05
N ALA A 520 -16.47 -6.82 13.80
CA ALA A 520 -16.26 -8.16 14.37
C ALA A 520 -14.97 -8.81 13.88
N PHE A 521 -14.72 -8.78 12.57
CA PHE A 521 -13.55 -9.41 11.95
C PHE A 521 -12.26 -8.63 12.26
N SER A 522 -12.28 -7.29 12.31
CA SER A 522 -11.16 -6.49 12.82
C SER A 522 -10.82 -6.82 14.27
N THR A 523 -11.84 -7.07 15.11
CA THR A 523 -11.64 -7.46 16.52
C THR A 523 -11.02 -8.85 16.63
N ILE A 524 -11.46 -9.80 15.82
CA ILE A 524 -10.86 -11.15 15.77
C ILE A 524 -9.42 -11.07 15.27
N ALA A 525 -9.14 -10.30 14.22
CA ALA A 525 -7.80 -10.09 13.70
C ALA A 525 -6.89 -9.44 14.75
N PHE A 526 -7.39 -8.45 15.50
CA PHE A 526 -6.71 -7.84 16.64
C PHE A 526 -6.33 -8.88 17.70
N LEU A 527 -7.27 -9.73 18.13
CA LEU A 527 -6.97 -10.77 19.11
C LEU A 527 -5.96 -11.80 18.58
N LEU A 528 -6.06 -12.18 17.31
CA LEU A 528 -5.09 -13.08 16.66
C LEU A 528 -3.69 -12.46 16.61
N GLY A 529 -3.58 -11.18 16.26
CA GLY A 529 -2.33 -10.44 16.25
C GLY A 529 -1.73 -10.35 17.65
N ALA A 530 -2.54 -9.99 18.64
CA ALA A 530 -2.12 -9.88 20.04
C ALA A 530 -1.64 -11.23 20.61
N VAL A 531 -2.38 -12.31 20.40
CA VAL A 531 -1.98 -13.66 20.85
C VAL A 531 -0.71 -14.11 20.14
N THR A 532 -0.57 -13.81 18.84
CA THR A 532 0.66 -14.14 18.10
C THR A 532 1.85 -13.34 18.62
N SER A 533 1.68 -12.07 19.00
CA SER A 533 2.71 -11.23 19.62
C SER A 533 3.14 -11.76 21.00
N ILE A 534 2.18 -12.16 21.83
CA ILE A 534 2.43 -12.84 23.12
C ILE A 534 3.23 -14.13 22.89
N ALA A 535 2.79 -14.97 21.96
CA ALA A 535 3.48 -16.23 21.65
C ALA A 535 4.90 -15.99 21.13
N SER A 536 5.07 -14.98 20.29
CA SER A 536 6.35 -14.52 19.75
C SER A 536 7.35 -14.15 20.85
N GLY A 537 6.96 -13.29 21.80
CA GLY A 537 7.81 -12.94 22.94
C GLY A 537 8.07 -14.11 23.87
N PHE A 538 7.04 -14.91 24.18
CA PHE A 538 7.14 -16.05 25.09
C PHE A 538 8.07 -17.16 24.55
N PHE A 539 7.94 -17.53 23.28
CA PHE A 539 8.81 -18.55 22.68
C PHE A 539 10.26 -18.08 22.58
N GLY A 540 10.47 -16.79 22.27
CA GLY A 540 11.80 -16.17 22.33
C GLY A 540 12.42 -16.30 23.72
N MET A 541 11.69 -15.87 24.77
CA MET A 541 12.16 -15.98 26.15
C MET A 541 12.49 -17.43 26.51
N LYS A 542 11.61 -18.38 26.18
CA LYS A 542 11.81 -19.80 26.50
C LYS A 542 13.06 -20.39 25.85
N ILE A 543 13.40 -20.02 24.63
CA ILE A 543 14.65 -20.49 24.03
C ILE A 543 15.87 -19.78 24.63
N ALA A 544 15.78 -18.49 24.93
CA ALA A 544 16.89 -17.73 25.50
C ALA A 544 17.29 -18.24 26.89
N VAL A 545 16.32 -18.37 27.81
CA VAL A 545 16.56 -18.95 29.15
C VAL A 545 16.94 -20.42 29.09
N TYR A 546 16.65 -21.13 27.99
CA TYR A 546 17.10 -22.50 27.79
C TYR A 546 18.56 -22.56 27.29
N ALA A 547 18.99 -21.58 26.50
CA ALA A 547 20.28 -21.56 25.84
C ALA A 547 21.40 -20.88 26.64
N ASN A 548 21.07 -20.00 27.58
CA ASN A 548 22.04 -19.24 28.36
C ASN A 548 23.11 -20.11 29.07
N ALA A 549 22.72 -21.01 29.99
CA ALA A 549 23.67 -21.90 30.67
C ALA A 549 24.38 -22.86 29.70
N ARG A 550 23.70 -23.27 28.62
CA ARG A 550 24.32 -24.12 27.58
C ARG A 550 25.46 -23.38 26.87
N THR A 551 25.26 -22.10 26.60
CA THR A 551 26.28 -21.23 25.99
C THR A 551 27.46 -21.05 26.94
N ALA A 552 27.20 -20.80 28.25
CA ALA A 552 28.25 -20.70 29.27
C ALA A 552 29.07 -22.00 29.38
N LEU A 553 28.40 -23.16 29.39
CA LEU A 553 29.07 -24.46 29.43
C LEU A 553 29.88 -24.75 28.15
N GLU A 554 29.37 -24.40 26.98
CA GLU A 554 30.11 -24.56 25.72
C GLU A 554 31.30 -23.59 25.62
N ALA A 555 31.28 -22.44 26.30
CA ALA A 555 32.42 -21.52 26.35
C ALA A 555 33.66 -22.15 26.98
N ARG A 556 33.51 -23.21 27.81
CA ARG A 556 34.63 -24.03 28.30
C ARG A 556 35.43 -24.69 27.18
N LYS A 557 34.77 -25.02 26.06
CA LYS A 557 35.36 -25.66 24.88
C LYS A 557 35.94 -24.66 23.87
N GLY A 558 35.70 -23.36 24.07
CA GLY A 558 36.20 -22.27 23.24
C GLY A 558 35.10 -21.39 22.65
N ILE A 559 35.48 -20.41 21.82
CA ILE A 559 34.57 -19.44 21.19
C ILE A 559 33.61 -20.11 20.21
N ALA A 560 34.11 -21.00 19.33
CA ALA A 560 33.28 -21.57 18.27
C ALA A 560 32.07 -22.35 18.82
N PRO A 561 32.21 -23.25 19.81
CA PRO A 561 31.06 -23.96 20.38
C PRO A 561 30.05 -23.03 21.08
N ALA A 562 30.53 -22.04 21.82
CA ALA A 562 29.67 -21.06 22.49
C ALA A 562 28.89 -20.19 21.49
N PHE A 563 29.59 -19.61 20.50
CA PHE A 563 28.98 -18.86 19.41
C PHE A 563 27.90 -19.67 18.69
N MET A 564 28.20 -20.95 18.40
CA MET A 564 27.29 -21.86 17.73
C MET A 564 26.04 -22.18 18.56
N CYS A 565 26.18 -22.29 19.89
CA CYS A 565 25.05 -22.49 20.80
C CYS A 565 24.13 -21.25 20.80
N ALA A 566 24.71 -20.07 21.03
CA ALA A 566 23.98 -18.82 21.08
C ALA A 566 23.31 -18.48 19.74
N PHE A 567 24.05 -18.57 18.63
CA PHE A 567 23.52 -18.21 17.30
C PHE A 567 22.42 -19.18 16.83
N ARG A 568 22.57 -20.50 17.05
CA ARG A 568 21.51 -21.46 16.76
C ARG A 568 20.26 -21.16 17.58
N SER A 569 20.42 -20.79 18.84
CA SER A 569 19.31 -20.46 19.74
C SER A 569 18.60 -19.16 19.34
N GLY A 570 19.34 -18.13 18.94
CA GLY A 570 18.76 -16.93 18.33
C GLY A 570 18.00 -17.26 17.03
N ALA A 571 18.56 -18.13 16.19
CA ALA A 571 17.89 -18.58 14.97
C ALA A 571 16.57 -19.35 15.25
N VAL A 572 16.49 -20.15 16.32
CA VAL A 572 15.22 -20.76 16.75
C VAL A 572 14.14 -19.69 16.93
N MET A 573 14.44 -18.61 17.66
CA MET A 573 13.51 -17.49 17.82
C MET A 573 13.13 -16.88 16.47
N GLY A 574 14.11 -16.53 15.64
CA GLY A 574 13.86 -15.89 14.34
C GLY A 574 13.01 -16.69 13.36
N PHE A 575 13.20 -18.02 13.30
CA PHE A 575 12.42 -18.89 12.42
C PHE A 575 11.04 -19.22 12.98
N LEU A 576 10.90 -19.40 14.29
CA LEU A 576 9.58 -19.61 14.91
C LEU A 576 8.71 -18.36 14.77
N LEU A 577 9.26 -17.17 15.00
CA LEU A 577 8.54 -15.90 14.91
C LEU A 577 8.02 -15.65 13.48
N ALA A 578 8.93 -15.67 12.49
CA ALA A 578 8.58 -15.40 11.10
C ALA A 578 7.65 -16.47 10.52
N GLY A 579 7.91 -17.75 10.83
CA GLY A 579 7.08 -18.87 10.39
C GLY A 579 5.67 -18.80 10.97
N ASN A 580 5.54 -18.58 12.28
CA ASN A 580 4.24 -18.47 12.93
C ASN A 580 3.47 -17.23 12.47
N GLY A 581 4.13 -16.07 12.41
CA GLY A 581 3.53 -14.83 11.95
C GLY A 581 2.97 -14.91 10.52
N LEU A 582 3.72 -15.54 9.61
CA LEU A 582 3.29 -15.77 8.23
C LEU A 582 2.15 -16.79 8.13
N LEU A 583 2.21 -17.89 8.90
CA LEU A 583 1.18 -18.92 8.88
C LEU A 583 -0.15 -18.39 9.39
N VAL A 584 -0.15 -17.67 10.52
CA VAL A 584 -1.37 -17.14 11.13
C VAL A 584 -2.04 -16.13 10.20
N VAL A 585 -1.31 -15.18 9.63
CA VAL A 585 -1.92 -14.19 8.72
C VAL A 585 -2.47 -14.86 7.45
N PHE A 586 -1.75 -15.84 6.89
CA PHE A 586 -2.21 -16.59 5.72
C PHE A 586 -3.50 -17.37 6.01
N LEU A 587 -3.56 -18.12 7.11
CA LEU A 587 -4.75 -18.87 7.51
C LEU A 587 -5.93 -17.95 7.81
N THR A 588 -5.67 -16.78 8.38
CA THR A 588 -6.71 -15.77 8.66
C THR A 588 -7.29 -15.23 7.36
N ILE A 589 -6.45 -14.86 6.39
CA ILE A 589 -6.91 -14.43 5.05
C ILE A 589 -7.75 -15.53 4.39
N MET A 590 -7.30 -16.78 4.43
CA MET A 590 -8.04 -17.91 3.85
C MET A 590 -9.38 -18.17 4.53
N ALA A 591 -9.47 -17.95 5.85
CA ALA A 591 -10.73 -18.06 6.59
C ALA A 591 -11.68 -16.90 6.25
N TYR A 592 -11.17 -15.66 6.21
CA TYR A 592 -11.97 -14.46 5.97
C TYR A 592 -12.50 -14.44 4.53
N LYS A 593 -11.72 -14.91 3.56
CA LYS A 593 -12.15 -15.05 2.16
C LYS A 593 -13.43 -15.89 2.01
N LYS A 594 -13.67 -16.87 2.88
CA LYS A 594 -14.92 -17.68 2.85
C LYS A 594 -16.16 -16.88 3.28
N VAL A 595 -15.97 -15.80 4.03
CA VAL A 595 -17.05 -14.96 4.56
C VAL A 595 -17.26 -13.73 3.69
N PHE A 596 -16.19 -13.00 3.37
CA PHE A 596 -16.24 -11.78 2.56
C PHE A 596 -16.42 -12.05 1.06
N GLY A 597 -16.05 -13.24 0.57
CA GLY A 597 -16.20 -13.60 -0.84
C GLY A 597 -15.40 -12.69 -1.76
N ASP A 598 -16.11 -11.91 -2.59
CA ASP A 598 -15.53 -10.97 -3.55
C ASP A 598 -15.29 -9.57 -2.95
N ASP A 599 -15.70 -9.32 -1.70
CA ASP A 599 -15.39 -8.07 -0.98
C ASP A 599 -13.96 -8.11 -0.41
N TRP A 600 -12.98 -7.98 -1.30
CA TRP A 600 -11.57 -8.01 -0.92
C TRP A 600 -11.16 -6.76 -0.15
N HIS A 601 -11.81 -5.61 -0.42
CA HIS A 601 -11.55 -4.40 0.32
C HIS A 601 -11.89 -4.56 1.80
N GLY A 602 -13.13 -4.96 2.12
CA GLY A 602 -13.55 -5.21 3.50
C GLY A 602 -12.74 -6.32 4.18
N LEU A 603 -12.38 -7.38 3.43
CA LEU A 603 -11.50 -8.45 3.95
C LEU A 603 -10.15 -7.90 4.41
N TYR A 604 -9.43 -7.19 3.55
CA TYR A 604 -8.07 -6.73 3.85
C TYR A 604 -8.07 -5.54 4.81
N GLU A 605 -9.14 -4.73 4.82
CA GLU A 605 -9.40 -3.75 5.88
C GLU A 605 -9.53 -4.47 7.23
N ALA A 606 -10.33 -5.53 7.35
CA ALA A 606 -10.47 -6.28 8.60
C ALA A 606 -9.16 -6.94 9.05
N ILE A 607 -8.33 -7.41 8.11
CA ILE A 607 -7.01 -7.99 8.40
C ILE A 607 -6.05 -6.97 9.04
N THR A 608 -6.21 -5.65 8.81
CA THR A 608 -5.34 -4.64 9.42
C THR A 608 -5.35 -4.68 10.95
N GLY A 609 -6.43 -5.19 11.56
CA GLY A 609 -6.49 -5.47 12.99
C GLY A 609 -5.37 -6.38 13.49
N TYR A 610 -4.84 -7.28 12.65
CA TYR A 610 -3.72 -8.16 12.99
C TYR A 610 -2.44 -7.40 13.33
N GLY A 611 -2.11 -6.37 12.53
CA GLY A 611 -0.99 -5.47 12.82
C GLY A 611 -1.21 -4.68 14.12
N LEU A 612 -2.41 -4.08 14.26
CA LEU A 612 -2.80 -3.33 15.46
C LEU A 612 -2.65 -4.16 16.73
N GLY A 613 -3.14 -5.40 16.73
CA GLY A 613 -3.00 -6.31 17.87
C GLY A 613 -1.55 -6.66 18.17
N GLY A 614 -0.75 -6.90 17.13
CA GLY A 614 0.66 -7.21 17.27
C GLY A 614 1.45 -6.12 17.97
N SER A 615 1.32 -4.88 17.51
CA SER A 615 2.05 -3.73 18.05
C SER A 615 1.48 -3.18 19.34
N SER A 616 0.17 -3.35 19.60
CA SER A 616 -0.41 -3.00 20.91
C SER A 616 0.24 -3.79 22.04
N ILE A 617 0.41 -5.11 21.86
CA ILE A 617 1.10 -5.96 22.83
C ILE A 617 2.58 -5.66 22.89
N ALA A 618 3.21 -5.44 21.74
CA ALA A 618 4.63 -5.11 21.69
C ALA A 618 4.95 -3.84 22.48
N LEU A 619 4.08 -2.82 22.47
CA LEU A 619 4.29 -1.59 23.23
C LEU A 619 4.43 -1.87 24.72
N PHE A 620 3.47 -2.60 25.29
CA PHE A 620 3.52 -2.94 26.71
C PHE A 620 4.69 -3.86 27.03
N GLY A 621 5.01 -4.84 26.15
CA GLY A 621 6.14 -5.75 26.38
C GLY A 621 7.50 -5.06 26.32
N ARG A 622 7.69 -4.11 25.40
CA ARG A 622 8.95 -3.36 25.27
C ARG A 622 9.11 -2.34 26.39
N VAL A 623 8.03 -1.65 26.79
CA VAL A 623 8.08 -0.68 27.90
C VAL A 623 8.16 -1.38 29.25
N GLY A 624 7.29 -2.37 29.50
CA GLY A 624 7.25 -3.14 30.75
C GLY A 624 8.54 -3.92 30.97
N GLY A 625 8.91 -4.76 30.01
CA GLY A 625 10.19 -5.48 30.02
C GLY A 625 11.40 -4.54 30.10
N GLY A 626 11.39 -3.44 29.34
CA GLY A 626 12.45 -2.42 29.35
C GLY A 626 12.65 -1.75 30.71
N ILE A 627 11.55 -1.32 31.36
CA ILE A 627 11.61 -0.76 32.72
C ILE A 627 12.11 -1.79 33.72
N TYR A 628 11.68 -3.04 33.58
CA TYR A 628 12.12 -4.12 34.47
C TYR A 628 13.63 -4.33 34.37
N THR A 629 14.16 -4.54 33.16
CA THR A 629 15.57 -4.87 32.93
C THR A 629 16.47 -3.70 33.34
N LYS A 630 16.24 -2.50 32.80
CA LYS A 630 17.15 -1.37 33.04
C LYS A 630 17.07 -0.81 34.47
N ALA A 631 16.01 -1.10 35.23
CA ALA A 631 16.00 -0.80 36.66
C ALA A 631 16.94 -1.72 37.46
N ALA A 632 17.04 -2.99 37.06
CA ALA A 632 17.92 -3.96 37.69
C ALA A 632 19.38 -3.71 37.27
N ASP A 633 19.63 -3.56 35.98
CA ASP A 633 20.94 -3.29 35.36
C ASP A 633 21.64 -2.08 36.00
N VAL A 634 21.01 -0.89 35.90
CA VAL A 634 21.55 0.34 36.51
C VAL A 634 21.76 0.22 38.02
N GLY A 635 20.89 -0.51 38.72
CA GLY A 635 21.02 -0.74 40.15
C GLY A 635 22.20 -1.66 40.50
N ALA A 636 22.40 -2.72 39.70
CA ALA A 636 23.47 -3.68 39.86
C ALA A 636 24.83 -3.03 39.56
N ASP A 637 24.95 -2.34 38.43
CA ASP A 637 26.21 -1.79 37.92
C ASP A 637 26.70 -0.59 38.74
N LEU A 638 25.80 0.33 39.11
CA LEU A 638 26.20 1.48 39.92
C LEU A 638 26.72 1.06 41.30
N VAL A 639 26.00 0.19 42.02
CA VAL A 639 26.43 -0.18 43.37
C VAL A 639 27.57 -1.19 43.32
N GLY A 640 27.51 -2.17 42.42
CA GLY A 640 28.55 -3.18 42.27
C GLY A 640 29.88 -2.58 41.81
N LYS A 641 29.90 -2.01 40.61
CA LYS A 641 31.14 -1.62 39.92
C LYS A 641 31.68 -0.26 40.39
N ILE A 642 30.82 0.71 40.66
CA ILE A 642 31.28 2.07 41.07
C ILE A 642 31.54 2.16 42.57
N GLU A 643 30.59 1.70 43.40
CA GLU A 643 30.65 1.91 44.85
C GLU A 643 31.38 0.81 45.62
N LYS A 644 31.24 -0.45 45.19
CA LYS A 644 31.79 -1.61 45.91
C LYS A 644 33.00 -2.25 45.25
N ASP A 645 33.32 -1.86 44.01
CA ASP A 645 34.45 -2.37 43.24
C ASP A 645 34.45 -3.91 43.15
N ILE A 646 33.26 -4.47 42.96
CA ILE A 646 33.08 -5.90 42.67
C ILE A 646 32.84 -6.11 41.16
N PRO A 647 33.14 -7.29 40.62
CA PRO A 647 32.86 -7.61 39.21
C PRO A 647 31.39 -7.38 38.81
N GLU A 648 31.19 -7.11 37.51
CA GLU A 648 29.86 -7.21 36.86
C GLU A 648 29.32 -8.63 37.04
N ASP A 649 28.01 -8.78 37.27
CA ASP A 649 27.36 -10.07 37.54
C ASP A 649 27.83 -10.85 38.79
N ASP A 650 28.55 -10.19 39.72
CA ASP A 650 29.03 -10.88 40.92
C ASP A 650 27.87 -11.47 41.75
N PRO A 651 27.95 -12.75 42.17
CA PRO A 651 26.86 -13.41 42.88
C PRO A 651 26.54 -12.80 44.25
N ARG A 652 27.41 -11.94 44.81
CA ARG A 652 27.14 -11.20 46.06
C ARG A 652 26.15 -10.06 45.85
N ASN A 653 25.99 -9.58 44.61
CA ASN A 653 25.08 -8.48 44.30
C ASN A 653 23.64 -8.99 44.19
N PRO A 654 22.69 -8.51 45.02
CA PRO A 654 21.30 -8.98 45.00
C PRO A 654 20.52 -8.62 43.73
N ALA A 655 21.03 -7.71 42.88
CA ALA A 655 20.32 -7.29 41.66
C ALA A 655 20.63 -8.16 40.43
N THR A 656 21.68 -8.99 40.44
CA THR A 656 22.18 -9.71 39.24
C THR A 656 21.19 -10.73 38.68
N ILE A 657 20.43 -11.41 39.54
CA ILE A 657 19.34 -12.29 39.08
C ILE A 657 18.23 -11.48 38.40
N ALA A 658 17.87 -10.31 38.94
CA ALA A 658 16.85 -9.47 38.33
C ALA A 658 17.33 -8.91 36.98
N ASP A 659 18.61 -8.60 36.88
CA ASP A 659 19.28 -8.13 35.66
C ASP A 659 19.24 -9.19 34.55
N ASN A 660 19.76 -10.40 34.85
CA ASN A 660 19.75 -11.51 33.89
C ASN A 660 18.33 -11.97 33.52
N VAL A 661 17.35 -11.86 34.44
CA VAL A 661 15.93 -12.05 34.11
C VAL A 661 15.45 -10.97 33.14
N GLY A 662 15.91 -9.74 33.35
CA GLY A 662 15.66 -8.56 32.55
C GLY A 662 15.95 -8.76 31.06
N ASP A 663 17.12 -9.27 30.71
CA ASP A 663 17.53 -9.46 29.30
C ASP A 663 16.56 -10.37 28.55
N ASN A 664 16.01 -11.36 29.25
CA ASN A 664 15.05 -12.30 28.69
C ASN A 664 13.64 -11.72 28.53
N VAL A 665 13.21 -10.83 29.43
CA VAL A 665 11.86 -10.24 29.39
C VAL A 665 11.79 -8.95 28.58
N GLY A 666 12.84 -8.15 28.58
CA GLY A 666 12.95 -6.93 27.78
C GLY A 666 13.53 -7.21 26.41
N ASP A 667 14.78 -7.65 26.36
CA ASP A 667 15.60 -7.69 25.14
C ASP A 667 15.38 -8.92 24.26
N ILE A 668 14.69 -9.92 24.79
CA ILE A 668 14.17 -11.05 24.02
C ILE A 668 12.66 -10.94 23.84
N ALA A 669 11.86 -11.00 24.91
CA ALA A 669 10.41 -11.08 24.76
C ALA A 669 9.80 -9.81 24.16
N GLY A 670 10.17 -8.63 24.68
CA GLY A 670 9.75 -7.34 24.13
C GLY A 670 10.23 -7.13 22.69
N MET A 671 11.51 -7.44 22.40
CA MET A 671 12.08 -7.33 21.05
C MET A 671 11.37 -8.27 20.04
N GLY A 672 11.09 -9.51 20.43
CA GLY A 672 10.36 -10.46 19.58
C GLY A 672 8.95 -9.98 19.24
N ALA A 673 8.23 -9.45 20.23
CA ALA A 673 6.91 -8.85 20.02
C ALA A 673 6.98 -7.62 19.09
N ASP A 674 7.99 -6.76 19.28
CA ASP A 674 8.23 -5.55 18.48
C ASP A 674 8.42 -5.86 16.99
N LEU A 675 9.36 -6.77 16.68
CA LEU A 675 9.66 -7.15 15.30
C LEU A 675 8.53 -7.97 14.65
N PHE A 676 7.78 -8.74 15.43
CA PHE A 676 6.52 -9.34 14.95
C PHE A 676 5.51 -8.25 14.55
N GLY A 677 5.34 -7.22 15.37
CA GLY A 677 4.48 -6.08 15.05
C GLY A 677 4.88 -5.39 13.74
N SER A 678 6.18 -5.10 13.56
CA SER A 678 6.70 -4.53 12.30
C SER A 678 6.40 -5.41 11.08
N PHE A 679 6.55 -6.73 11.21
CA PHE A 679 6.24 -7.70 10.15
C PHE A 679 4.75 -7.71 9.81
N ALA A 680 3.89 -7.81 10.83
CA ALA A 680 2.45 -7.87 10.70
C ALA A 680 1.90 -6.59 10.05
N GLU A 681 2.30 -5.42 10.54
CA GLU A 681 1.87 -4.13 10.00
C GLU A 681 2.38 -3.91 8.57
N SER A 682 3.63 -4.23 8.26
CA SER A 682 4.18 -4.07 6.89
C SER A 682 3.41 -4.91 5.89
N THR A 683 3.06 -6.13 6.28
CA THR A 683 2.27 -7.04 5.45
C THR A 683 0.83 -6.55 5.31
N CYS A 684 0.18 -6.14 6.42
CA CYS A 684 -1.20 -5.64 6.40
C CYS A 684 -1.32 -4.34 5.61
N ALA A 685 -0.37 -3.41 5.75
CA ALA A 685 -0.31 -2.16 5.00
C ALA A 685 -0.25 -2.44 3.49
N ALA A 686 0.64 -3.34 3.06
CA ALA A 686 0.73 -3.71 1.66
C ALA A 686 -0.57 -4.35 1.13
N LEU A 687 -1.22 -5.19 1.92
CA LEU A 687 -2.48 -5.87 1.56
C LEU A 687 -3.67 -4.92 1.45
N VAL A 688 -3.88 -4.05 2.43
CA VAL A 688 -5.00 -3.09 2.40
C VAL A 688 -4.82 -2.10 1.25
N ILE A 689 -3.58 -1.67 1.00
CA ILE A 689 -3.25 -0.79 -0.12
C ILE A 689 -3.47 -1.48 -1.47
N SER A 690 -3.02 -2.72 -1.65
CA SER A 690 -3.24 -3.43 -2.92
C SER A 690 -4.71 -3.81 -3.13
N SER A 691 -5.51 -3.96 -2.06
CA SER A 691 -6.92 -4.33 -2.15
C SER A 691 -7.80 -3.32 -2.92
N VAL A 692 -7.39 -2.05 -2.91
CA VAL A 692 -8.09 -0.96 -3.64
C VAL A 692 -7.48 -0.67 -5.02
N SER A 693 -6.40 -1.37 -5.39
CA SER A 693 -5.79 -1.28 -6.72
C SER A 693 -6.43 -2.28 -7.69
N THR A 694 -6.04 -2.27 -8.97
CA THR A 694 -6.55 -3.27 -9.93
C THR A 694 -6.27 -4.71 -9.50
N LEU A 695 -5.22 -4.95 -8.71
CA LEU A 695 -4.92 -6.26 -8.14
C LEU A 695 -6.06 -6.79 -7.25
N GLY A 696 -6.69 -5.89 -6.48
CA GLY A 696 -7.80 -6.22 -5.61
C GLY A 696 -9.16 -6.16 -6.31
N THR A 697 -9.41 -5.12 -7.11
CA THR A 697 -10.70 -4.93 -7.79
C THR A 697 -10.95 -5.93 -8.92
N GLU A 698 -9.90 -6.47 -9.54
CA GLU A 698 -9.99 -7.56 -10.54
C GLU A 698 -9.73 -8.95 -9.93
N HIS A 699 -9.65 -9.04 -8.60
CA HIS A 699 -9.49 -10.28 -7.85
C HIS A 699 -8.28 -11.14 -8.29
N VAL A 700 -7.13 -10.49 -8.56
CA VAL A 700 -5.89 -11.14 -9.01
C VAL A 700 -5.17 -11.75 -7.80
N TYR A 701 -5.61 -12.95 -7.39
CA TYR A 701 -5.19 -13.59 -6.13
C TYR A 701 -3.67 -13.74 -5.98
N VAL A 702 -2.96 -14.13 -7.03
CA VAL A 702 -1.50 -14.34 -6.98
C VAL A 702 -0.76 -13.04 -6.67
N ALA A 703 -1.17 -11.94 -7.30
CA ALA A 703 -0.58 -10.62 -7.09
C ALA A 703 -0.94 -10.05 -5.71
N MET A 704 -2.16 -10.32 -5.21
CA MET A 704 -2.53 -9.96 -3.83
C MET A 704 -1.70 -10.70 -2.78
N CYS A 705 -1.26 -11.92 -3.07
CA CYS A 705 -0.34 -12.66 -2.20
C CYS A 705 1.13 -12.19 -2.29
N TYR A 706 1.47 -11.20 -3.10
CA TYR A 706 2.85 -10.74 -3.30
C TYR A 706 3.60 -10.43 -1.99
N PRO A 707 3.03 -9.66 -1.03
CA PRO A 707 3.69 -9.44 0.27
C PRO A 707 4.03 -10.76 1.00
N LEU A 708 3.10 -11.70 1.07
CA LEU A 708 3.30 -12.98 1.74
C LEU A 708 4.35 -13.85 1.01
N LEU A 709 4.39 -13.79 -0.31
CA LEU A 709 5.38 -14.50 -1.13
C LEU A 709 6.80 -13.97 -0.90
N ILE A 710 6.96 -12.65 -0.75
CA ILE A 710 8.26 -12.04 -0.41
C ILE A 710 8.75 -12.58 0.93
N SER A 711 7.90 -12.62 1.96
CA SER A 711 8.25 -13.21 3.26
C SER A 711 8.52 -14.71 3.18
N ALA A 712 7.71 -15.46 2.42
CA ALA A 712 7.87 -16.90 2.25
C ALA A 712 9.21 -17.28 1.62
N VAL A 713 9.66 -16.51 0.62
CA VAL A 713 10.96 -16.69 -0.03
C VAL A 713 12.09 -16.17 0.85
N GLY A 714 11.87 -15.07 1.58
CA GLY A 714 12.80 -14.54 2.57
C GLY A 714 13.18 -15.58 3.64
N ILE A 715 12.20 -16.31 4.17
CA ILE A 715 12.43 -17.43 5.11
C ILE A 715 13.37 -18.49 4.51
N LEU A 716 13.15 -18.89 3.25
CA LEU A 716 13.99 -19.89 2.58
C LEU A 716 15.42 -19.39 2.39
N VAL A 717 15.59 -18.10 2.04
CA VAL A 717 16.89 -17.46 1.93
C VAL A 717 17.59 -17.40 3.29
N CYS A 718 16.89 -17.04 4.36
CA CYS A 718 17.41 -17.02 5.71
C CYS A 718 17.85 -18.42 6.17
N LEU A 719 17.11 -19.48 5.80
CA LEU A 719 17.48 -20.86 6.12
C LEU A 719 18.83 -21.21 5.51
N ILE A 720 19.01 -20.94 4.21
CA ILE A 720 20.28 -21.16 3.51
C ILE A 720 21.40 -20.32 4.14
N THR A 721 21.11 -19.06 4.46
CA THR A 721 22.09 -18.14 5.07
C THR A 721 22.57 -18.62 6.43
N THR A 722 21.64 -19.12 7.26
CA THR A 722 21.92 -19.65 8.60
C THR A 722 22.85 -20.86 8.51
N LEU A 723 22.59 -21.80 7.59
CA LEU A 723 23.44 -22.98 7.38
C LEU A 723 24.90 -22.62 7.01
N ILE A 724 25.11 -21.49 6.34
CA ILE A 724 26.46 -21.00 6.02
C ILE A 724 27.21 -20.57 7.29
N ALA A 725 26.56 -19.82 8.20
CA ALA A 725 27.17 -19.45 9.48
C ALA A 725 27.35 -20.63 10.43
N THR A 726 26.39 -21.56 10.46
CA THR A 726 26.40 -22.65 11.43
C THR A 726 27.32 -23.80 11.06
N ASP A 727 27.39 -24.17 9.79
CA ASP A 727 28.01 -25.45 9.40
C ASP A 727 29.22 -25.29 8.46
N LEU A 728 29.29 -24.19 7.70
CA LEU A 728 30.38 -23.97 6.73
C LEU A 728 31.51 -23.07 7.27
N LYS A 729 31.17 -21.95 7.91
CA LYS A 729 32.14 -20.96 8.40
C LYS A 729 31.75 -20.37 9.76
N PRO A 730 31.77 -21.17 10.84
CA PRO A 730 31.56 -20.65 12.20
C PRO A 730 32.74 -19.78 12.64
N ALA A 731 32.47 -18.78 13.50
CA ALA A 731 33.51 -17.95 14.11
C ALA A 731 34.43 -18.82 14.99
N ARG A 732 35.75 -18.82 14.72
CA ARG A 732 36.72 -19.64 15.46
C ARG A 732 37.51 -18.83 16.48
N GLY A 733 37.64 -17.52 16.27
CA GLY A 733 38.31 -16.60 17.19
C GLY A 733 37.47 -15.37 17.51
N ILE A 734 37.85 -14.66 18.58
CA ILE A 734 37.15 -13.45 19.07
C ILE A 734 36.96 -12.39 17.98
N HIS A 735 38.02 -12.10 17.21
CA HIS A 735 37.96 -11.08 16.14
C HIS A 735 37.08 -11.46 14.94
N GLU A 736 36.63 -12.72 14.86
CA GLU A 736 35.80 -13.22 13.76
C GLU A 736 34.28 -13.13 14.07
N ILE A 737 33.89 -12.89 15.32
CA ILE A 737 32.48 -12.94 15.78
C ILE A 737 31.62 -11.90 15.03
N GLU A 738 31.93 -10.60 15.18
CA GLU A 738 31.21 -9.51 14.51
C GLU A 738 31.22 -9.69 12.99
N SER A 739 32.37 -10.06 12.41
CA SER A 739 32.48 -10.28 10.96
C SER A 739 31.56 -11.40 10.48
N THR A 740 31.40 -12.47 11.26
CA THR A 740 30.53 -13.60 10.93
C THR A 740 29.06 -13.18 11.00
N LEU A 741 28.66 -12.45 12.04
CA LEU A 741 27.31 -11.90 12.19
C LEU A 741 26.97 -10.91 11.06
N LYS A 742 27.89 -10.00 10.72
CA LYS A 742 27.75 -9.10 9.56
C LYS A 742 27.58 -9.86 8.25
N MET A 743 28.36 -10.92 8.03
CA MET A 743 28.24 -11.72 6.82
C MET A 743 26.86 -12.36 6.68
N GLN A 744 26.13 -12.63 7.77
CA GLN A 744 24.74 -13.08 7.70
C GLN A 744 23.82 -12.04 7.07
N LEU A 745 23.95 -10.76 7.44
CA LEU A 745 23.18 -9.67 6.83
C LEU A 745 23.53 -9.49 5.34
N VAL A 746 24.82 -9.52 5.01
CA VAL A 746 25.28 -9.36 3.62
C VAL A 746 24.81 -10.52 2.75
N ILE A 747 25.01 -11.77 3.19
CA ILE A 747 24.64 -12.96 2.42
C ILE A 747 23.12 -13.03 2.23
N SER A 748 22.35 -12.82 3.30
CA SER A 748 20.88 -12.87 3.20
C SER A 748 20.36 -11.78 2.25
N THR A 749 20.92 -10.57 2.28
CA THR A 749 20.56 -9.48 1.36
C THR A 749 20.89 -9.80 -0.11
N VAL A 750 22.10 -10.32 -0.36
CA VAL A 750 22.56 -10.67 -1.71
C VAL A 750 21.74 -11.84 -2.27
N LEU A 751 21.43 -12.85 -1.45
CA LEU A 751 20.60 -13.99 -1.88
C LEU A 751 19.12 -13.65 -2.02
N ALA A 752 18.60 -12.73 -1.19
CA ALA A 752 17.21 -12.28 -1.28
C ALA A 752 16.96 -11.46 -2.55
N THR A 753 17.93 -10.66 -3.01
CA THR A 753 17.78 -9.81 -4.21
C THR A 753 17.30 -10.57 -5.46
N PRO A 754 17.97 -11.65 -5.94
CA PRO A 754 17.49 -12.40 -7.10
C PRO A 754 16.18 -13.16 -6.81
N ALA A 755 15.93 -13.53 -5.56
CA ALA A 755 14.71 -14.22 -5.16
C ALA A 755 13.49 -13.29 -5.22
N VAL A 756 13.66 -12.03 -4.77
CA VAL A 756 12.68 -10.93 -4.91
C VAL A 756 12.44 -10.61 -6.38
N LEU A 757 13.48 -10.62 -7.22
CA LEU A 757 13.31 -10.45 -8.67
C LEU A 757 12.42 -11.55 -9.26
N ALA A 758 12.70 -12.82 -8.94
CA ALA A 758 11.90 -13.95 -9.40
C ALA A 758 10.44 -13.85 -8.95
N VAL A 759 10.18 -13.51 -7.68
CA VAL A 759 8.82 -13.32 -7.18
C VAL A 759 8.13 -12.15 -7.88
N SER A 760 8.82 -11.02 -8.08
CA SER A 760 8.23 -9.83 -8.72
C SER A 760 7.87 -10.08 -10.18
N LEU A 761 8.73 -10.78 -10.94
CA LEU A 761 8.45 -11.10 -12.34
C LEU A 761 7.37 -12.17 -12.49
N CYS A 762 7.27 -13.12 -11.55
CA CYS A 762 6.36 -14.26 -11.70
C CYS A 762 5.00 -14.07 -11.01
N ALA A 763 4.93 -13.33 -9.91
CA ALA A 763 3.73 -13.17 -9.10
C ALA A 763 2.94 -11.89 -9.40
N LEU A 764 3.54 -10.91 -10.08
CA LEU A 764 2.86 -9.69 -10.52
C LEU A 764 2.64 -9.70 -12.03
N PRO A 765 1.53 -9.11 -12.52
CA PRO A 765 1.34 -8.88 -13.95
C PRO A 765 2.34 -7.86 -14.47
N ALA A 766 2.60 -7.89 -15.79
CA ALA A 766 3.56 -6.98 -16.42
C ALA A 766 3.26 -5.51 -16.11
N GLU A 767 1.98 -5.14 -16.13
CA GLU A 767 1.47 -3.81 -15.85
C GLU A 767 0.16 -3.88 -15.03
N PHE A 768 -0.04 -2.95 -14.11
CA PHE A 768 -1.26 -2.79 -13.32
C PHE A 768 -1.45 -1.31 -12.89
N THR A 769 -2.65 -0.92 -12.48
CA THR A 769 -3.01 0.48 -12.16
C THR A 769 -3.73 0.60 -10.82
N GLY A 770 -4.11 1.83 -10.45
CA GLY A 770 -4.92 2.07 -9.24
C GLY A 770 -4.13 2.13 -7.94
N ILE A 771 -2.84 2.46 -8.01
CA ILE A 771 -2.00 2.57 -6.81
C ILE A 771 -2.04 4.00 -6.27
N PHE A 772 -2.99 4.28 -5.37
CA PHE A 772 -3.09 5.49 -4.54
C PHE A 772 -2.74 6.82 -5.24
N THR A 773 -3.64 7.30 -6.11
CA THR A 773 -3.61 8.67 -6.66
C THR A 773 -5.01 9.20 -7.02
N GLU A 774 -5.17 10.53 -7.04
CA GLU A 774 -6.24 11.23 -7.79
C GLU A 774 -6.15 10.96 -9.31
N ASP A 775 -4.96 10.57 -9.78
CA ASP A 775 -4.61 10.31 -11.16
C ASP A 775 -4.76 8.81 -11.50
N LYS A 776 -6.00 8.36 -11.69
CA LYS A 776 -6.41 6.95 -11.89
C LYS A 776 -5.76 6.23 -13.10
N GLY A 777 -4.90 6.91 -13.86
CA GLY A 777 -4.26 6.39 -15.08
C GLY A 777 -2.79 5.97 -14.95
N ARG A 778 -2.15 6.09 -13.77
CA ARG A 778 -0.72 5.77 -13.66
C ARG A 778 -0.45 4.26 -13.70
N VAL A 779 0.28 3.84 -14.73
CA VAL A 779 0.69 2.45 -14.95
C VAL A 779 1.93 2.11 -14.14
N VAL A 780 1.87 1.03 -13.37
CA VAL A 780 2.98 0.47 -12.60
C VAL A 780 3.37 -0.88 -13.16
N LYS A 781 4.68 -1.07 -13.38
CA LYS A 781 5.24 -2.29 -13.96
C LYS A 781 5.73 -3.23 -12.87
N ASN A 782 5.70 -4.54 -13.10
CA ASN A 782 6.20 -5.52 -12.13
C ASN A 782 7.64 -5.24 -11.62
N TRP A 783 8.53 -4.79 -12.50
CA TRP A 783 9.91 -4.46 -12.15
C TRP A 783 10.04 -3.16 -11.33
N HIS A 784 9.04 -2.27 -11.34
CA HIS A 784 8.99 -1.15 -10.41
C HIS A 784 8.91 -1.65 -8.96
N LEU A 785 8.08 -2.68 -8.71
CA LEU A 785 7.91 -3.25 -7.37
C LEU A 785 9.15 -4.01 -6.91
N PHE A 786 9.85 -4.68 -7.83
CA PHE A 786 11.18 -5.24 -7.56
C PHE A 786 12.11 -4.16 -6.98
N PHE A 787 12.22 -2.99 -7.64
CA PHE A 787 13.06 -1.91 -7.13
C PHE A 787 12.54 -1.34 -5.80
N CYS A 788 11.22 -1.25 -5.60
CA CYS A 788 10.66 -0.82 -4.31
C CYS A 788 11.12 -1.74 -3.16
N VAL A 789 10.91 -3.05 -3.30
CA VAL A 789 11.35 -4.04 -2.29
C VAL A 789 12.85 -4.01 -2.12
N CYS A 790 13.62 -3.94 -3.22
CA CYS A 790 15.08 -3.89 -3.15
C CYS A 790 15.61 -2.62 -2.48
N THR A 791 15.00 -1.45 -2.68
CA THR A 791 15.43 -0.24 -1.95
C THR A 791 15.30 -0.40 -0.45
N GLY A 792 14.21 -1.01 0.03
CA GLY A 792 14.06 -1.32 1.45
C GLY A 792 15.05 -2.37 1.96
N LEU A 793 15.26 -3.45 1.20
CA LEU A 793 16.20 -4.52 1.53
C LEU A 793 17.64 -4.00 1.67
N TRP A 794 18.12 -3.27 0.65
CA TRP A 794 19.46 -2.67 0.67
C TRP A 794 19.55 -1.50 1.65
N GLY A 795 18.46 -0.75 1.84
CA GLY A 795 18.36 0.28 2.87
C GLY A 795 18.57 -0.29 4.27
N GLY A 796 17.97 -1.43 4.59
CA GLY A 796 18.21 -2.15 5.83
C GLY A 796 19.67 -2.54 6.03
N LEU A 797 20.31 -3.11 4.98
CA LEU A 797 21.74 -3.44 5.04
C LEU A 797 22.61 -2.20 5.30
N ILE A 798 22.37 -1.09 4.61
CA ILE A 798 23.13 0.15 4.80
C ILE A 798 22.92 0.69 6.22
N ILE A 799 21.69 0.70 6.73
CA ILE A 799 21.40 1.09 8.12
C ILE A 799 22.19 0.21 9.08
N GLY A 800 22.16 -1.12 8.92
CA GLY A 800 22.92 -2.04 9.76
C GLY A 800 24.44 -1.78 9.74
N LEU A 801 25.02 -1.54 8.57
CA LEU A 801 26.45 -1.24 8.44
C LEU A 801 26.85 0.10 9.07
N VAL A 802 25.98 1.11 8.96
CA VAL A 802 26.20 2.41 9.60
C VAL A 802 26.07 2.28 11.11
N THR A 803 25.06 1.55 11.59
CA THR A 803 24.89 1.30 13.02
C THR A 803 26.11 0.57 13.59
N GLU A 804 26.60 -0.49 12.92
CA GLU A 804 27.84 -1.19 13.31
C GLU A 804 29.02 -0.22 13.47
N TYR A 805 29.20 0.71 12.52
CA TYR A 805 30.29 1.69 12.56
C TYR A 805 30.21 2.63 13.78
N PHE A 806 28.99 2.96 14.22
CA PHE A 806 28.78 3.87 15.35
C PHE A 806 28.69 3.16 16.71
N THR A 807 28.45 1.85 16.75
CA THR A 807 28.27 1.13 18.02
C THR A 807 29.35 0.09 18.31
N SER A 808 30.13 -0.39 17.33
CA SER A 808 31.22 -1.33 17.61
C SER A 808 32.51 -0.63 18.05
N ASN A 809 33.15 -1.18 19.10
CA ASN A 809 34.45 -0.72 19.60
C ASN A 809 35.64 -1.03 18.67
N ARG A 810 35.39 -1.66 17.52
CA ARG A 810 36.38 -1.81 16.45
C ARG A 810 36.65 -0.50 15.71
N TYR A 811 35.68 0.43 15.72
CA TYR A 811 35.74 1.66 14.93
C TYR A 811 36.09 2.87 15.78
N GLN A 812 36.55 3.92 15.10
CA GLN A 812 36.97 5.16 15.74
C GLN A 812 35.89 5.82 16.62
N PRO A 813 34.60 5.90 16.22
CA PRO A 813 33.60 6.64 17.00
C PRO A 813 33.47 6.16 18.45
N VAL A 814 33.39 4.85 18.67
CA VAL A 814 33.29 4.27 20.04
C VAL A 814 34.61 4.36 20.79
N ARG A 815 35.74 4.25 20.09
CA ARG A 815 37.06 4.42 20.72
C ARG A 815 37.28 5.86 21.19
N ASP A 816 36.75 6.85 20.47
CA ASP A 816 36.79 8.26 20.89
C ASP A 816 35.93 8.48 22.14
N VAL A 817 34.77 7.80 22.25
CA VAL A 817 33.94 7.82 23.47
C VAL A 817 34.72 7.22 24.64
N ALA A 818 35.31 6.03 24.47
CA ALA A 818 36.15 5.40 25.50
C ALA A 818 37.37 6.25 25.86
N ASP A 819 38.03 6.90 24.89
CA ASP A 819 39.17 7.81 25.14
C ASP A 819 38.75 9.03 25.97
N SER A 820 37.56 9.57 25.72
CA SER A 820 37.03 10.71 26.46
C SER A 820 36.78 10.42 27.95
N CYS A 821 36.76 9.14 28.36
CA CYS A 821 36.69 8.75 29.76
C CYS A 821 37.95 9.14 30.55
N LYS A 822 39.10 9.40 29.89
CA LYS A 822 40.32 9.94 30.54
C LYS A 822 40.06 11.25 31.28
N THR A 823 39.07 12.02 30.85
CA THR A 823 38.70 13.31 31.46
C THR A 823 37.41 13.24 32.29
N GLY A 824 36.88 12.04 32.53
CA GLY A 824 35.74 11.76 33.40
C GLY A 824 34.39 11.58 32.68
N ALA A 825 33.35 11.26 33.45
CA ALA A 825 32.03 10.90 32.93
C ALA A 825 31.33 12.02 32.15
N ALA A 826 31.62 13.30 32.46
CA ALA A 826 30.98 14.42 31.78
C ALA A 826 31.35 14.49 30.29
N THR A 827 32.62 14.28 29.96
CA THR A 827 33.08 14.24 28.56
C THR A 827 32.58 12.99 27.85
N ASP A 828 32.55 11.85 28.53
CA ASP A 828 31.96 10.61 28.02
C ASP A 828 30.49 10.79 27.61
N ILE A 829 29.68 11.41 28.47
CA ILE A 829 28.27 11.72 28.16
C ILE A 829 28.15 12.70 26.97
N ILE A 830 28.99 13.73 26.90
CA ILE A 830 28.96 14.69 25.78
C ILE A 830 29.30 13.99 24.46
N PHE A 831 30.33 13.15 24.45
CA PHE A 831 30.77 12.43 23.25
C PHE A 831 29.73 11.40 22.79
N GLY A 832 29.14 10.63 23.72
CA GLY A 832 28.13 9.63 23.36
C GLY A 832 26.82 10.24 22.84
N LEU A 833 26.35 11.37 23.40
CA LEU A 833 25.19 12.09 22.86
C LEU A 833 25.49 12.66 21.47
N ALA A 834 26.64 13.29 21.29
CA ALA A 834 27.07 13.81 19.98
C ALA A 834 27.19 12.69 18.93
N LEU A 835 27.69 11.51 19.34
CA LEU A 835 27.77 10.32 18.50
C LEU A 835 26.38 9.88 18.03
N GLY A 836 25.41 9.75 18.95
CA GLY A 836 24.05 9.37 18.59
C GLY A 836 23.39 10.33 17.61
N TYR A 837 23.51 11.64 17.85
CA TYR A 837 22.98 12.66 16.94
C TYR A 837 23.61 12.56 15.54
N LYS A 838 24.93 12.34 15.48
CA LYS A 838 25.65 12.14 14.22
C LYS A 838 25.24 10.85 13.51
N SER A 839 24.97 9.79 14.26
CA SER A 839 24.62 8.47 13.71
C SER A 839 23.28 8.46 12.97
N ALA A 840 22.35 9.38 13.31
CA ALA A 840 21.03 9.45 12.68
C ALA A 840 21.06 9.99 11.23
N ILE A 841 22.13 10.66 10.82
CA ILE A 841 22.22 11.34 9.51
C ILE A 841 22.03 10.36 8.34
N ILE A 842 22.85 9.31 8.27
CA ILE A 842 22.83 8.39 7.13
C ILE A 842 21.53 7.55 7.13
N PRO A 843 21.08 6.96 8.26
CA PRO A 843 19.79 6.25 8.30
C PRO A 843 18.62 7.12 7.84
N CYS A 844 18.54 8.39 8.24
CA CYS A 844 17.49 9.29 7.77
C CYS A 844 17.56 9.55 6.26
N ILE A 845 18.77 9.74 5.71
CA ILE A 845 18.97 9.89 4.26
C ILE A 845 18.55 8.61 3.51
N VAL A 846 18.94 7.43 4.02
CA VAL A 846 18.58 6.15 3.43
C VAL A 846 17.07 5.95 3.43
N ILE A 847 16.39 6.24 4.54
CA ILE A 847 14.92 6.18 4.63
C ILE A 847 14.30 7.16 3.63
N ALA A 848 14.80 8.39 3.53
CA ALA A 848 14.31 9.37 2.56
C ALA A 848 14.48 8.91 1.10
N VAL A 849 15.61 8.27 0.76
CA VAL A 849 15.84 7.66 -0.57
C VAL A 849 14.87 6.51 -0.81
N CYS A 850 14.67 5.62 0.17
CA CYS A 850 13.70 4.53 0.08
C CYS A 850 12.29 5.06 -0.18
N ILE A 851 11.86 6.09 0.58
CA ILE A 851 10.58 6.77 0.38
C ILE A 851 10.50 7.36 -1.02
N PHE A 852 11.49 8.15 -1.43
CA PHE A 852 11.47 8.84 -2.72
C PHE A 852 11.37 7.86 -3.89
N VAL A 853 12.22 6.83 -3.93
CA VAL A 853 12.23 5.84 -5.00
C VAL A 853 10.94 5.04 -5.01
N SER A 854 10.53 4.49 -3.87
CA SER A 854 9.37 3.62 -3.79
C SER A 854 8.05 4.36 -4.03
N PHE A 855 7.90 5.58 -3.50
CA PHE A 855 6.77 6.45 -3.79
C PHE A 855 6.72 6.83 -5.28
N THR A 856 7.87 7.17 -5.87
CA THR A 856 7.93 7.56 -7.28
C THR A 856 7.54 6.39 -8.18
N LEU A 857 7.93 5.17 -7.85
CA LEU A 857 7.71 3.99 -8.68
C LEU A 857 6.32 3.36 -8.51
N ALA A 858 5.79 3.33 -7.28
CA ALA A 858 4.54 2.66 -6.95
C ALA A 858 3.80 3.29 -5.74
N HIS A 859 3.96 4.58 -5.47
CA HIS A 859 3.26 5.32 -4.42
C HIS A 859 3.27 4.60 -3.05
N MET A 860 2.15 4.59 -2.33
CA MET A 860 2.03 3.97 -1.01
C MET A 860 2.27 2.46 -1.03
N PHE A 861 1.89 1.78 -2.12
CA PHE A 861 2.15 0.34 -2.25
C PHE A 861 3.65 0.08 -2.37
N GLY A 862 4.36 0.90 -3.14
CA GLY A 862 5.81 0.87 -3.21
C GLY A 862 6.45 1.05 -1.84
N ILE A 863 6.00 2.03 -1.05
CA ILE A 863 6.52 2.28 0.30
C ILE A 863 6.25 1.08 1.23
N ALA A 864 5.03 0.54 1.21
CA ALA A 864 4.70 -0.66 2.01
C ALA A 864 5.57 -1.86 1.61
N CYS A 865 5.78 -2.06 0.31
CA CYS A 865 6.68 -3.10 -0.20
C CYS A 865 8.15 -2.83 0.14
N ALA A 866 8.60 -1.57 0.24
CA ALA A 866 9.94 -1.23 0.72
C ALA A 866 10.08 -1.55 2.22
N ALA A 867 9.08 -1.25 3.06
CA ALA A 867 9.07 -1.64 4.47
C ALA A 867 9.22 -3.17 4.62
N LEU A 868 8.45 -3.93 3.84
CA LEU A 868 8.54 -5.39 3.82
C LEU A 868 9.86 -5.89 3.22
N GLY A 869 10.45 -5.16 2.27
CA GLY A 869 11.78 -5.41 1.73
C GLY A 869 12.86 -5.39 2.81
N MET A 870 12.80 -4.41 3.71
CA MET A 870 13.71 -4.31 4.86
C MET A 870 13.55 -5.51 5.82
N LEU A 871 12.34 -6.06 5.93
CA LEU A 871 12.01 -7.21 6.78
C LEU A 871 12.02 -8.56 6.03
N THR A 872 12.45 -8.60 4.76
CA THR A 872 12.47 -9.85 3.99
C THR A 872 13.42 -10.87 4.60
N THR A 873 14.49 -10.41 5.25
CA THR A 873 15.49 -11.25 5.93
C THR A 873 15.30 -11.30 7.45
N LEU A 874 14.07 -11.07 7.93
CA LEU A 874 13.73 -10.95 9.35
C LEU A 874 14.21 -12.13 10.20
N SER A 875 14.11 -13.38 9.73
CA SER A 875 14.58 -14.54 10.49
C SER A 875 16.08 -14.47 10.81
N THR A 876 16.89 -13.98 9.87
CA THR A 876 18.32 -13.75 10.09
C THR A 876 18.57 -12.54 10.99
N GLY A 877 17.81 -11.46 10.82
CA GLY A 877 17.88 -10.28 11.69
C GLY A 877 17.61 -10.63 13.15
N LEU A 878 16.52 -11.35 13.42
CA LEU A 878 16.19 -11.86 14.75
C LEU A 878 17.24 -12.83 15.29
N ALA A 879 17.85 -13.65 14.43
CA ALA A 879 18.86 -14.61 14.86
C ALA A 879 20.11 -13.93 15.42
N ILE A 880 20.58 -12.86 14.76
CA ILE A 880 21.74 -12.09 15.23
C ILE A 880 21.40 -11.19 16.41
N ASP A 881 20.16 -10.71 16.51
CA ASP A 881 19.69 -9.85 17.60
C ASP A 881 19.54 -10.67 18.89
N ALA A 882 18.75 -11.75 18.84
CA ALA A 882 18.54 -12.66 19.98
C ALA A 882 19.81 -13.39 20.44
N TYR A 883 20.83 -13.47 19.58
CA TYR A 883 22.16 -13.97 19.96
C TYR A 883 22.81 -13.12 21.08
N GLY A 884 22.56 -11.81 21.10
CA GLY A 884 23.14 -10.88 22.07
C GLY A 884 22.73 -11.20 23.50
N PRO A 885 21.44 -11.08 23.86
CA PRO A 885 20.97 -11.35 25.22
C PRO A 885 21.26 -12.78 25.72
N ILE A 886 21.33 -13.77 24.82
CA ILE A 886 21.73 -15.15 25.17
C ILE A 886 23.20 -15.20 25.58
N SER A 887 24.05 -14.43 24.91
CA SER A 887 25.49 -14.35 25.20
C SER A 887 25.76 -13.55 26.47
N ASP A 888 25.00 -12.49 26.70
CA ASP A 888 25.04 -11.68 27.91
C ASP A 888 24.73 -12.51 29.18
N ASN A 889 23.56 -13.16 29.20
CA ASN A 889 23.18 -14.11 30.24
C ASN A 889 24.19 -15.27 30.42
N ALA A 890 24.87 -15.69 29.34
CA ALA A 890 25.91 -16.70 29.46
C ALA A 890 27.14 -16.19 30.22
N GLY A 891 27.49 -14.91 30.05
CA GLY A 891 28.49 -14.22 30.85
C GLY A 891 28.06 -14.11 32.30
N GLY A 892 26.83 -13.68 32.56
CA GLY A 892 26.31 -13.57 33.94
C GLY A 892 26.32 -14.90 34.68
N ILE A 893 25.91 -15.98 34.02
CA ILE A 893 26.01 -17.34 34.58
C ILE A 893 27.46 -17.75 34.80
N ALA A 894 28.38 -17.42 33.89
CA ALA A 894 29.80 -17.76 34.03
C ALA A 894 30.43 -17.10 35.27
N GLU A 895 30.09 -15.84 35.54
CA GLU A 895 30.56 -15.11 36.72
C GLU A 895 29.92 -15.66 38.00
N MET A 896 28.59 -15.76 38.05
CA MET A 896 27.87 -16.27 39.21
C MET A 896 28.24 -17.71 39.56
N ALA A 897 28.56 -18.54 38.56
CA ALA A 897 29.02 -19.92 38.75
C ALA A 897 30.54 -20.03 39.03
N ALA A 898 31.29 -18.92 38.99
CA ALA A 898 32.74 -18.88 39.17
C ALA A 898 33.50 -19.81 38.20
N MET A 899 33.16 -19.73 36.90
CA MET A 899 33.70 -20.62 35.85
C MET A 899 35.13 -20.28 35.39
N GLY A 900 35.69 -19.16 35.87
CA GLY A 900 37.05 -18.70 35.56
C GLY A 900 37.10 -17.55 34.55
N GLU A 901 38.15 -16.74 34.64
CA GLU A 901 38.33 -15.52 33.83
C GLU A 901 38.37 -15.81 32.32
N ASP A 902 39.01 -16.90 31.89
CA ASP A 902 39.05 -17.31 30.48
C ASP A 902 37.64 -17.52 29.89
N ILE A 903 36.68 -17.97 30.70
CA ILE A 903 35.30 -18.20 30.27
C ILE A 903 34.57 -16.87 30.18
N ARG A 904 34.76 -15.98 31.17
CA ARG A 904 34.18 -14.64 31.16
C ARG A 904 34.71 -13.80 29.99
N GLU A 905 36.01 -13.87 29.68
CA GLU A 905 36.60 -13.17 28.52
C GLU A 905 35.96 -13.64 27.20
N ARG A 906 35.68 -14.95 27.08
CA ARG A 906 35.01 -15.51 25.90
C ARG A 906 33.57 -15.03 25.79
N THR A 907 32.83 -14.98 26.89
CA THR A 907 31.44 -14.50 26.89
C THR A 907 31.36 -12.99 26.69
N ASP A 908 32.25 -12.20 27.30
CA ASP A 908 32.34 -10.74 27.10
C ASP A 908 32.60 -10.41 25.62
N ALA A 909 33.40 -11.22 24.93
CA ALA A 909 33.62 -11.08 23.49
C ALA A 909 32.37 -11.39 22.64
N LEU A 910 31.54 -12.34 23.06
CA LEU A 910 30.26 -12.66 22.39
C LEU A 910 29.23 -11.55 22.67
N ASP A 911 29.18 -11.08 23.90
CA ASP A 911 28.30 -10.02 24.39
C ASP A 911 28.56 -8.67 23.70
N ALA A 912 29.82 -8.22 23.61
CA ALA A 912 30.16 -6.99 22.88
C ALA A 912 29.70 -7.00 21.40
N ALA A 913 29.76 -8.17 20.76
CA ALA A 913 29.20 -8.36 19.42
C ALA A 913 27.67 -8.34 19.43
N GLY A 914 27.06 -8.90 20.48
CA GLY A 914 25.63 -8.80 20.81
C GLY A 914 25.11 -7.38 20.95
N ASN A 915 25.83 -6.50 21.65
CA ASN A 915 25.47 -5.09 21.79
C ASN A 915 25.41 -4.37 20.43
N THR A 916 26.33 -4.73 19.53
CA THR A 916 26.32 -4.23 18.16
C THR A 916 25.14 -4.78 17.36
N THR A 917 24.83 -6.09 17.46
CA THR A 917 23.71 -6.68 16.71
C THR A 917 22.35 -6.25 17.23
N ALA A 918 22.21 -6.00 18.54
CA ALA A 918 21.00 -5.42 19.13
C ALA A 918 20.76 -4.00 18.62
N ALA A 919 21.81 -3.17 18.50
CA ALA A 919 21.69 -1.85 17.88
C ALA A 919 21.28 -1.94 16.40
N ILE A 920 21.85 -2.91 15.65
CA ILE A 920 21.44 -3.17 14.26
C ILE A 920 19.97 -3.56 14.19
N GLY A 921 19.51 -4.48 15.04
CA GLY A 921 18.11 -4.90 15.12
C GLY A 921 17.16 -3.73 15.38
N LYS A 922 17.51 -2.86 16.33
CA LYS A 922 16.80 -1.59 16.59
C LYS A 922 16.78 -0.69 15.35
N GLY A 923 17.89 -0.58 14.62
CA GLY A 923 17.96 0.16 13.35
C GLY A 923 17.00 -0.37 12.27
N PHE A 924 16.91 -1.69 12.11
CA PHE A 924 15.94 -2.34 11.21
C PHE A 924 14.49 -2.10 11.65
N ALA A 925 14.21 -2.19 12.95
CA ALA A 925 12.88 -1.90 13.50
C ALA A 925 12.47 -0.45 13.23
N ILE A 926 13.36 0.52 13.48
CA ILE A 926 13.09 1.95 13.25
C ILE A 926 12.94 2.27 11.75
N GLY A 927 13.82 1.75 10.90
CA GLY A 927 13.77 1.98 9.46
C GLY A 927 12.49 1.41 8.82
N SER A 928 12.09 0.20 9.20
CA SER A 928 10.86 -0.42 8.72
C SER A 928 9.62 0.29 9.28
N ALA A 929 9.64 0.65 10.57
CA ALA A 929 8.58 1.44 11.21
C ALA A 929 8.35 2.77 10.48
N ALA A 930 9.41 3.46 10.08
CA ALA A 930 9.29 4.72 9.34
C ALA A 930 8.58 4.55 7.99
N LEU A 931 8.97 3.51 7.23
CA LEU A 931 8.39 3.21 5.92
C LEU A 931 6.93 2.76 6.05
N VAL A 932 6.64 1.80 6.95
CA VAL A 932 5.27 1.29 7.12
C VAL A 932 4.34 2.37 7.65
N SER A 933 4.78 3.22 8.58
CA SER A 933 3.96 4.30 9.12
C SER A 933 3.59 5.32 8.05
N LEU A 934 4.50 5.60 7.10
CA LEU A 934 4.19 6.46 5.97
C LEU A 934 3.17 5.81 5.01
N ALA A 935 3.30 4.50 4.76
CA ALA A 935 2.33 3.78 3.95
C ALA A 935 0.93 3.75 4.60
N LEU A 936 0.88 3.46 5.90
CA LEU A 936 -0.34 3.48 6.71
C LEU A 936 -0.94 4.88 6.80
N PHE A 937 -0.11 5.92 6.90
CA PHE A 937 -0.55 7.31 6.82
C PHE A 937 -1.21 7.63 5.48
N GLY A 938 -0.63 7.21 4.35
CA GLY A 938 -1.26 7.37 3.05
C GLY A 938 -2.57 6.60 2.92
N ALA A 939 -2.65 5.39 3.48
CA ALA A 939 -3.89 4.62 3.55
C ALA A 939 -4.95 5.34 4.41
N TYR A 940 -4.53 5.92 5.54
CA TYR A 940 -5.39 6.67 6.45
C TYR A 940 -6.00 7.90 5.77
N VAL A 941 -5.19 8.70 5.06
CA VAL A 941 -5.65 9.90 4.34
C VAL A 941 -6.79 9.56 3.37
N VAL A 942 -6.68 8.45 2.64
CA VAL A 942 -7.73 8.01 1.71
C VAL A 942 -8.97 7.50 2.44
N GLN A 943 -8.80 6.65 3.44
CA GLN A 943 -9.92 6.06 4.17
C GLN A 943 -10.69 7.11 4.98
N ALA A 944 -9.99 8.15 5.43
CA ALA A 944 -10.54 9.33 6.08
C ALA A 944 -11.12 10.39 5.11
N ASP A 945 -11.05 10.17 3.80
CA ASP A 945 -11.56 11.08 2.75
C ASP A 945 -10.92 12.48 2.79
N ILE A 946 -9.61 12.55 3.01
CA ILE A 946 -8.84 13.80 3.05
C ILE A 946 -8.32 14.10 1.64
N THR A 947 -8.65 15.28 1.08
CA THR A 947 -8.17 15.69 -0.25
C THR A 947 -6.74 16.23 -0.21
N VAL A 948 -6.09 16.36 -1.38
CA VAL A 948 -4.73 16.96 -1.45
C VAL A 948 -4.73 18.41 -0.95
N ALA A 949 -5.80 19.18 -1.21
CA ALA A 949 -5.94 20.53 -0.68
C ALA A 949 -6.05 20.55 0.85
N ASP A 950 -6.77 19.57 1.43
CA ASP A 950 -7.01 19.45 2.87
C ASP A 950 -5.83 18.85 3.66
N SER A 951 -4.82 18.30 2.97
CA SER A 951 -3.60 17.74 3.58
C SER A 951 -2.39 18.66 3.51
N SER A 952 -2.59 19.92 3.11
CA SER A 952 -1.55 20.93 3.07
C SER A 952 -0.94 21.17 4.45
N ILE A 953 0.39 21.17 4.54
CA ILE A 953 1.10 21.54 5.78
C ILE A 953 0.80 23.00 6.19
N LEU A 954 0.35 23.85 5.26
CA LEU A 954 -0.04 25.22 5.54
C LEU A 954 -1.45 25.35 6.12
N ASP A 955 -2.22 24.26 6.18
CA ASP A 955 -3.50 24.24 6.85
C ASP A 955 -3.29 24.33 8.39
N PRO A 956 -4.03 25.20 9.11
CA PRO A 956 -3.85 25.40 10.54
C PRO A 956 -4.10 24.14 11.38
N GLU A 957 -5.05 23.29 11.01
CA GLU A 957 -5.37 22.04 11.73
C GLU A 957 -4.24 21.04 11.55
N VAL A 958 -3.78 20.87 10.29
CA VAL A 958 -2.68 19.96 9.96
C VAL A 958 -1.37 20.41 10.62
N PHE A 959 -1.01 21.70 10.56
CA PHE A 959 0.23 22.19 11.18
C PHE A 959 0.21 22.09 12.71
N SER A 960 -0.93 22.38 13.33
CA SER A 960 -1.10 22.23 14.79
C SER A 960 -0.94 20.76 15.20
N GLY A 961 -1.57 19.86 14.45
CA GLY A 961 -1.37 18.42 14.59
C GLY A 961 0.10 18.01 14.44
N LEU A 962 0.80 18.53 13.42
CA LEU A 962 2.22 18.26 13.18
C LEU A 962 3.09 18.63 14.37
N LEU A 963 2.90 19.82 14.95
CA LEU A 963 3.64 20.26 16.12
C LEU A 963 3.38 19.38 17.35
N ILE A 964 2.12 19.03 17.60
CA ILE A 964 1.75 18.15 18.71
C ILE A 964 2.36 16.76 18.49
N GLY A 965 2.21 16.19 17.29
CA GLY A 965 2.76 14.91 16.91
C GLY A 965 4.28 14.85 17.09
N ALA A 966 5.00 15.88 16.69
CA ALA A 966 6.45 15.97 16.86
C ALA A 966 6.91 16.00 18.33
N MET A 967 6.04 16.45 19.24
CA MET A 967 6.29 16.48 20.68
C MET A 967 6.03 15.12 21.36
N LEU A 968 5.12 14.29 20.83
CA LEU A 968 4.74 13.02 21.46
C LEU A 968 5.92 12.07 21.73
N PRO A 969 6.89 11.87 20.81
CA PRO A 969 8.10 11.09 21.10
C PRO A 969 8.86 11.60 22.34
N TYR A 970 8.98 12.92 22.52
CA TYR A 970 9.64 13.52 23.69
C TYR A 970 8.86 13.27 24.98
N TRP A 971 7.52 13.41 24.94
CA TRP A 971 6.69 13.13 26.11
C TRP A 971 6.76 11.65 26.49
N PHE A 972 6.70 10.77 25.50
CA PHE A 972 6.86 9.33 25.70
C PHE A 972 8.21 9.01 26.35
N SER A 973 9.32 9.49 25.77
CA SER A 973 10.67 9.28 26.33
C SER A 973 10.81 9.88 27.74
N ALA A 974 10.21 11.03 28.01
CA ALA A 974 10.26 11.64 29.34
C ALA A 974 9.59 10.77 30.40
N MET A 975 8.49 10.09 30.06
CA MET A 975 7.84 9.14 30.97
C MET A 975 8.73 7.92 31.19
N THR A 976 9.14 7.24 30.13
CA THR A 976 9.91 5.98 30.24
C THR A 976 11.26 6.18 30.94
N MET A 977 12.00 7.24 30.59
CA MET A 977 13.28 7.57 31.24
C MET A 977 13.09 7.84 32.74
N LYS A 978 12.04 8.58 33.11
CA LYS A 978 11.75 8.89 34.51
C LYS A 978 11.33 7.64 35.28
N SER A 979 10.55 6.76 34.67
CA SER A 979 10.12 5.50 35.28
C SER A 979 11.30 4.59 35.60
N VAL A 980 12.25 4.43 34.66
CA VAL A 980 13.50 3.70 34.93
C VAL A 980 14.31 4.39 36.02
N GLY A 981 14.50 5.70 35.95
CA GLY A 981 15.28 6.43 36.97
C GLY A 981 14.74 6.29 38.39
N LYS A 982 13.41 6.29 38.58
CA LYS A 982 12.80 6.01 39.89
C LYS A 982 13.06 4.58 40.36
N ALA A 983 12.87 3.61 39.47
CA ALA A 983 13.01 2.20 39.78
C ALA A 983 14.47 1.82 40.08
N ALA A 984 15.41 2.33 39.28
CA ALA A 984 16.84 2.18 39.49
C ALA A 984 17.29 2.81 40.81
N LEU A 985 16.77 4.00 41.19
CA LEU A 985 17.07 4.60 42.49
C LEU A 985 16.63 3.69 43.65
N ALA A 986 15.42 3.13 43.57
CA ALA A 986 14.95 2.17 44.57
C ALA A 986 15.81 0.89 44.60
N MET A 987 16.28 0.43 43.43
CA MET A 987 17.19 -0.72 43.31
C MET A 987 18.55 -0.42 43.98
N VAL A 988 19.15 0.73 43.68
CA VAL A 988 20.41 1.19 44.30
C VAL A 988 20.29 1.25 45.82
N GLU A 989 19.20 1.81 46.35
CA GLU A 989 18.96 1.87 47.80
C GLU A 989 18.85 0.47 48.42
N GLU A 990 18.17 -0.46 47.76
CA GLU A 990 18.04 -1.84 48.25
C GLU A 990 19.37 -2.60 48.20
N VAL A 991 20.13 -2.51 47.10
CA VAL A 991 21.44 -3.15 46.97
C VAL A 991 22.40 -2.60 48.05
N ARG A 992 22.43 -1.28 48.27
CA ARG A 992 23.19 -0.64 49.35
C ARG A 992 22.75 -1.14 50.73
N ARG A 993 21.43 -1.25 50.97
CA ARG A 993 20.88 -1.75 52.23
C ARG A 993 21.34 -3.17 52.50
N GLN A 994 21.28 -4.07 51.51
CA GLN A 994 21.71 -5.46 51.69
C GLN A 994 23.21 -5.54 51.99
N PHE A 995 24.06 -4.84 51.22
CA PHE A 995 25.51 -4.81 51.49
C PHE A 995 25.86 -4.20 52.85
N ALA A 996 25.07 -3.25 53.35
CA ALA A 996 25.32 -2.62 54.66
C ALA A 996 24.79 -3.44 55.84
N THR A 997 23.72 -4.22 55.66
CA THR A 997 22.97 -4.84 56.78
C THR A 997 23.10 -6.36 56.88
N ILE A 998 23.39 -7.07 55.77
CA ILE A 998 23.54 -8.52 55.76
C ILE A 998 25.01 -8.86 56.06
N SER A 999 25.29 -9.27 57.30
CA SER A 999 26.64 -9.68 57.70
C SER A 999 27.11 -10.90 56.91
N GLY A 1000 28.34 -10.85 56.37
CA GLY A 1000 28.92 -11.93 55.59
C GLY A 1000 28.66 -11.86 54.08
N LEU A 1001 27.87 -10.89 53.59
CA LEU A 1001 27.50 -10.79 52.17
C LEU A 1001 28.68 -10.34 51.30
N MET A 1002 29.38 -9.27 51.68
CA MET A 1002 30.55 -8.78 50.95
C MET A 1002 31.72 -9.77 51.00
N GLU A 1003 31.80 -10.52 52.11
CA GLU A 1003 32.76 -11.60 52.31
C GLU A 1003 32.41 -12.88 51.53
N GLY A 1004 31.24 -12.95 50.89
CA GLY A 1004 30.79 -14.11 50.10
C GLY A 1004 30.35 -15.32 50.94
N THR A 1005 30.13 -15.13 52.24
CA THR A 1005 29.73 -16.20 53.18
C THR A 1005 28.21 -16.24 53.44
N ALA A 1006 27.50 -15.14 53.14
CA ALA A 1006 26.05 -15.05 53.18
C ALA A 1006 25.48 -14.89 51.76
N ARG A 1007 24.25 -15.39 51.53
CA ARG A 1007 23.55 -15.22 50.25
C ARG A 1007 22.73 -13.92 50.24
N PRO A 1008 22.72 -13.17 49.13
CA PRO A 1008 21.84 -12.01 48.97
C PRO A 1008 20.36 -12.42 48.86
N ASP A 1009 19.46 -11.47 49.10
CA ASP A 1009 18.02 -11.61 48.83
C ASP A 1009 17.70 -11.08 47.43
N TYR A 1010 17.83 -11.95 46.42
CA TYR A 1010 17.51 -11.64 45.03
C TYR A 1010 16.03 -11.32 44.81
N ARG A 1011 15.15 -11.96 45.57
CA ARG A 1011 13.69 -11.83 45.41
C ARG A 1011 13.27 -10.38 45.61
N ARG A 1012 13.90 -9.67 46.55
CA ARG A 1012 13.55 -8.29 46.82
C ARG A 1012 13.82 -7.37 45.64
N CYS A 1013 14.94 -7.57 44.93
CA CYS A 1013 15.26 -6.81 43.71
C CYS A 1013 14.26 -7.11 42.58
N VAL A 1014 13.93 -8.40 42.38
CA VAL A 1014 12.90 -8.83 41.42
C VAL A 1014 11.53 -8.20 41.73
N GLU A 1015 11.14 -8.10 43.00
CA GLU A 1015 9.89 -7.44 43.41
C GLU A 1015 9.88 -5.95 43.06
N ILE A 1016 11.00 -5.23 43.24
CA ILE A 1016 11.12 -3.80 42.94
C ILE A 1016 10.93 -3.55 41.44
N SER A 1017 11.69 -4.25 40.59
CA SER A 1017 11.61 -4.09 39.14
C SER A 1017 10.24 -4.55 38.60
N THR A 1018 9.66 -5.63 39.13
CA THR A 1018 8.31 -6.10 38.77
C THR A 1018 7.23 -5.07 39.10
N ALA A 1019 7.24 -4.53 40.31
CA ALA A 1019 6.21 -3.58 40.74
C ALA A 1019 6.29 -2.27 39.94
N ALA A 1020 7.51 -1.79 39.69
CA ALA A 1020 7.75 -0.58 38.91
C ALA A 1020 7.31 -0.74 37.45
N SER A 1021 7.78 -1.78 36.76
CA SER A 1021 7.43 -2.04 35.35
C SER A 1021 5.93 -2.14 35.11
N LEU A 1022 5.21 -2.94 35.91
CA LEU A 1022 3.76 -3.15 35.72
C LEU A 1022 2.93 -1.87 35.95
N SER A 1023 3.36 -1.00 36.87
CA SER A 1023 2.64 0.25 37.16
C SER A 1023 3.00 1.37 36.19
N GLU A 1024 4.28 1.47 35.83
CA GLU A 1024 4.82 2.57 35.02
C GLU A 1024 4.73 2.31 33.50
N MET A 1025 4.41 1.08 33.05
CA MET A 1025 4.13 0.82 31.63
C MET A 1025 2.77 1.36 31.16
N ILE A 1026 1.82 1.59 32.09
CA ILE A 1026 0.46 2.00 31.77
C ILE A 1026 0.41 3.42 31.17
N PRO A 1027 1.02 4.47 31.77
CA PRO A 1027 0.90 5.83 31.23
C PRO A 1027 1.46 6.01 29.81
N PRO A 1028 2.66 5.48 29.45
CA PRO A 1028 3.14 5.52 28.07
C PRO A 1028 2.23 4.75 27.11
N GLY A 1029 1.69 3.60 27.55
CA GLY A 1029 0.69 2.85 26.79
C GLY A 1029 -0.57 3.66 26.51
N CYS A 1030 -1.14 4.29 27.53
CA CYS A 1030 -2.30 5.17 27.39
C CYS A 1030 -2.02 6.37 26.49
N LEU A 1031 -0.82 6.98 26.54
CA LEU A 1031 -0.47 8.09 25.66
C LEU A 1031 -0.59 7.67 24.19
N VAL A 1032 -0.01 6.53 23.82
CA VAL A 1032 0.01 6.06 22.43
C VAL A 1032 -1.40 5.68 21.97
N MET A 1033 -2.13 4.86 22.74
CA MET A 1033 -3.46 4.37 22.34
C MET A 1033 -4.55 5.45 22.36
N LEU A 1034 -4.50 6.37 23.33
CA LEU A 1034 -5.55 7.41 23.42
C LEU A 1034 -5.32 8.55 22.44
N THR A 1035 -4.10 8.78 21.97
CA THR A 1035 -3.82 9.92 21.08
C THR A 1035 -4.63 9.88 19.78
N PRO A 1036 -4.61 8.80 18.97
CA PRO A 1036 -5.43 8.74 17.75
C PRO A 1036 -6.92 8.92 18.02
N VAL A 1037 -7.44 8.27 19.08
CA VAL A 1037 -8.86 8.35 19.44
C VAL A 1037 -9.25 9.75 19.89
N VAL A 1038 -8.49 10.35 20.81
CA VAL A 1038 -8.78 11.69 21.35
C VAL A 1038 -8.65 12.75 20.26
N VAL A 1039 -7.59 12.72 19.46
CA VAL A 1039 -7.38 13.70 18.39
C VAL A 1039 -8.41 13.52 17.28
N GLY A 1040 -8.65 12.29 16.81
CA GLY A 1040 -9.63 12.01 15.76
C GLY A 1040 -11.07 12.33 16.15
N VAL A 1041 -11.44 12.16 17.42
CA VAL A 1041 -12.77 12.53 17.92
C VAL A 1041 -12.92 14.04 18.15
N LEU A 1042 -11.96 14.67 18.83
CA LEU A 1042 -12.11 16.06 19.24
C LEU A 1042 -11.76 17.06 18.13
N PHE A 1043 -10.71 16.77 17.36
CA PHE A 1043 -10.11 17.70 16.39
C PHE A 1043 -10.19 17.21 14.93
N GLY A 1044 -10.74 16.02 14.70
CA GLY A 1044 -11.02 15.51 13.36
C GLY A 1044 -9.83 14.90 12.64
N THR A 1045 -10.07 14.49 11.39
CA THR A 1045 -9.13 13.64 10.64
C THR A 1045 -7.92 14.39 10.11
N ARG A 1046 -8.06 15.70 9.83
CA ARG A 1046 -6.96 16.56 9.34
C ARG A 1046 -5.92 16.82 10.42
N THR A 1047 -6.36 17.15 11.63
CA THR A 1047 -5.45 17.32 12.78
C THR A 1047 -4.70 16.02 13.08
N LEU A 1048 -5.40 14.87 13.05
CA LEU A 1048 -4.77 13.57 13.26
C LEU A 1048 -3.75 13.23 12.16
N ALA A 1049 -4.03 13.59 10.89
CA ALA A 1049 -3.06 13.46 9.81
C ALA A 1049 -1.75 14.21 10.11
N GLY A 1050 -1.86 15.44 10.63
CA GLY A 1050 -0.72 16.21 11.13
C GLY A 1050 0.05 15.49 12.24
N VAL A 1051 -0.67 14.97 13.25
CA VAL A 1051 -0.06 14.24 14.38
C VAL A 1051 0.77 13.04 13.91
N LEU A 1052 0.24 12.25 12.98
CA LEU A 1052 0.95 11.09 12.42
C LEU A 1052 2.23 11.49 11.70
N ALA A 1053 2.18 12.53 10.85
CA ALA A 1053 3.35 13.03 10.15
C ALA A 1053 4.42 13.56 11.13
N GLY A 1054 4.00 14.28 12.17
CA GLY A 1054 4.89 14.87 13.17
C GLY A 1054 5.58 13.81 14.03
N ALA A 1055 4.80 12.83 14.51
CA ALA A 1055 5.32 11.72 15.30
C ALA A 1055 6.34 10.89 14.52
N LEU A 1056 6.08 10.66 13.23
CA LEU A 1056 7.00 9.97 12.33
C LEU A 1056 8.35 10.70 12.18
N VAL A 1057 8.35 11.96 11.73
CA VAL A 1057 9.60 12.65 11.39
C VAL A 1057 10.45 13.00 12.62
N SER A 1058 9.81 13.22 13.77
CA SER A 1058 10.49 13.47 15.04
C SER A 1058 10.97 12.17 15.70
N GLY A 1059 10.09 11.17 15.77
CA GLY A 1059 10.34 9.93 16.50
C GLY A 1059 11.48 9.10 15.91
N VAL A 1060 11.61 9.06 14.57
CA VAL A 1060 12.70 8.33 13.90
C VAL A 1060 14.08 8.85 14.31
N GLN A 1061 14.25 10.17 14.38
CA GLN A 1061 15.54 10.77 14.74
C GLN A 1061 15.90 10.47 16.21
N MET A 1062 14.92 10.58 17.10
CA MET A 1062 15.10 10.25 18.51
C MET A 1062 15.41 8.77 18.71
N ALA A 1063 14.66 7.87 18.07
CA ALA A 1063 14.83 6.44 18.22
C ALA A 1063 16.24 5.97 17.79
N VAL A 1064 16.73 6.46 16.63
CA VAL A 1064 18.08 6.11 16.14
C VAL A 1064 19.15 6.67 17.06
N SER A 1065 19.07 7.95 17.43
CA SER A 1065 20.09 8.58 18.25
C SER A 1065 20.17 7.96 19.65
N MET A 1066 19.03 7.70 20.31
CA MET A 1066 18.99 7.07 21.64
C MET A 1066 19.56 5.65 21.62
N SER A 1067 19.15 4.84 20.63
CA SER A 1067 19.61 3.44 20.52
C SER A 1067 21.12 3.35 20.28
N ASN A 1068 21.64 4.18 19.37
CA ASN A 1068 23.06 4.17 19.02
C ASN A 1068 23.94 4.81 20.10
N THR A 1069 23.46 5.86 20.79
CA THR A 1069 24.18 6.45 21.93
C THR A 1069 24.38 5.41 23.03
N GLY A 1070 23.32 4.73 23.47
CA GLY A 1070 23.47 3.73 24.54
C GLY A 1070 24.31 2.53 24.11
N GLY A 1071 24.14 2.02 22.87
CA GLY A 1071 24.99 0.95 22.36
C GLY A 1071 26.47 1.34 22.23
N ALA A 1072 26.77 2.61 21.96
CA ALA A 1072 28.15 3.11 21.92
C ALA A 1072 28.77 3.23 23.30
N TRP A 1073 28.03 3.69 24.32
CA TRP A 1073 28.55 3.74 25.70
C TRP A 1073 28.82 2.35 26.27
N ASP A 1074 27.92 1.40 26.00
CA ASP A 1074 28.11 0.01 26.42
C ASP A 1074 29.38 -0.59 25.81
N ASN A 1075 29.55 -0.45 24.50
CA ASN A 1075 30.76 -0.96 23.85
C ASN A 1075 32.02 -0.16 24.18
N ALA A 1076 31.91 1.11 24.57
CA ALA A 1076 33.01 1.88 25.14
C ALA A 1076 33.42 1.30 26.51
N LYS A 1077 32.45 0.99 27.38
CA LYS A 1077 32.67 0.27 28.64
C LYS A 1077 33.36 -1.08 28.40
N LYS A 1078 32.79 -1.94 27.56
CA LYS A 1078 33.36 -3.25 27.20
C LYS A 1078 34.76 -3.14 26.59
N TYR A 1079 35.06 -2.06 25.85
CA TYR A 1079 36.39 -1.79 25.32
C TYR A 1079 37.43 -1.53 26.41
N VAL A 1080 37.08 -0.73 27.43
CA VAL A 1080 37.95 -0.50 28.60
C VAL A 1080 38.12 -1.78 29.41
N GLU A 1081 37.03 -2.52 29.63
CA GLU A 1081 37.04 -3.78 30.40
C GLU A 1081 37.90 -4.87 29.76
N ALA A 1082 37.85 -5.01 28.44
CA ALA A 1082 38.57 -6.05 27.72
C ALA A 1082 40.09 -5.82 27.63
N GLY A 1083 40.56 -4.56 27.59
CA GLY A 1083 42.00 -4.25 27.54
C GLY A 1083 42.75 -4.91 26.37
N ALA A 1084 42.06 -5.23 25.26
CA ALA A 1084 42.60 -6.05 24.17
C ALA A 1084 43.63 -5.33 23.30
N THR A 1085 43.62 -4.00 23.29
CA THR A 1085 44.55 -3.15 22.51
C THR A 1085 45.41 -2.30 23.43
N GLU A 1086 46.57 -1.83 22.96
CA GLU A 1086 47.44 -0.93 23.73
C GLU A 1086 46.68 0.31 24.21
N HIS A 1087 45.91 0.93 23.34
CA HIS A 1087 45.04 2.06 23.68
C HIS A 1087 44.01 1.72 24.77
N ALA A 1088 43.36 0.55 24.72
CA ALA A 1088 42.43 0.12 25.78
C ALA A 1088 43.14 -0.08 27.12
N ARG A 1089 44.37 -0.60 27.12
CA ARG A 1089 45.17 -0.79 28.34
C ARG A 1089 45.61 0.53 28.95
N GLU A 1090 45.89 1.54 28.13
CA GLU A 1090 46.20 2.91 28.60
C GLU A 1090 45.05 3.56 29.35
N LEU A 1091 43.80 3.10 29.16
CA LEU A 1091 42.63 3.56 29.91
C LEU A 1091 42.56 2.95 31.32
N GLY A 1092 43.41 1.99 31.66
CA GLY A 1092 43.58 1.48 33.03
C GLY A 1092 42.75 0.25 33.39
N GLY A 1093 41.80 -0.18 32.55
CA GLY A 1093 41.00 -1.39 32.76
C GLY A 1093 39.99 -1.30 33.92
N LYS A 1094 39.45 -2.45 34.33
CA LYS A 1094 38.42 -2.55 35.39
C LYS A 1094 38.88 -1.87 36.70
N GLY A 1095 37.97 -1.14 37.34
CA GLY A 1095 38.20 -0.39 38.59
C GLY A 1095 38.87 0.98 38.45
N SER A 1096 39.46 1.31 37.28
CA SER A 1096 40.06 2.63 37.02
C SER A 1096 39.02 3.76 36.95
N ASP A 1097 39.47 5.01 37.08
CA ASP A 1097 38.60 6.18 36.96
C ASP A 1097 37.94 6.29 35.57
N ALA A 1098 38.68 5.92 34.51
CA ALA A 1098 38.13 5.89 33.15
C ALA A 1098 37.09 4.78 32.98
N HIS A 1099 37.32 3.60 33.56
CA HIS A 1099 36.31 2.54 33.59
C HIS A 1099 35.05 2.97 34.34
N LYS A 1100 35.20 3.61 35.51
CA LYS A 1100 34.06 4.15 36.25
C LYS A 1100 33.31 5.21 35.45
N ALA A 1101 34.00 6.07 34.70
CA ALA A 1101 33.37 7.03 33.81
C ALA A 1101 32.57 6.34 32.70
N ALA A 1102 33.12 5.30 32.06
CA ALA A 1102 32.44 4.55 31.01
C ALA A 1102 31.18 3.81 31.52
N VAL A 1103 31.23 3.27 32.75
CA VAL A 1103 30.06 2.65 33.42
C VAL A 1103 28.96 3.69 33.70
N ILE A 1104 29.32 4.94 34.03
CA ILE A 1104 28.32 6.02 34.14
C ILE A 1104 27.68 6.34 32.79
N GLY A 1105 28.45 6.39 31.70
CA GLY A 1105 27.90 6.54 30.36
C GLY A 1105 26.91 5.43 30.00
N ASP A 1106 27.29 4.19 30.24
CA ASP A 1106 26.47 3.02 29.94
C ASP A 1106 25.16 3.02 30.72
N THR A 1107 25.21 3.26 32.04
CA THR A 1107 24.01 3.34 32.89
C THR A 1107 23.09 4.54 32.57
N VAL A 1108 23.59 5.58 31.91
CA VAL A 1108 22.77 6.64 31.29
C VAL A 1108 22.17 6.16 29.95
N GLY A 1109 22.92 5.37 29.20
CA GLY A 1109 22.55 4.76 27.92
C GLY A 1109 21.49 3.67 28.00
N ASP A 1110 21.45 2.92 29.09
CA ASP A 1110 20.53 1.80 29.31
C ASP A 1110 19.05 2.15 29.08
N PRO A 1111 18.45 3.13 29.79
CA PRO A 1111 17.06 3.50 29.54
C PRO A 1111 16.84 4.15 28.16
N LEU A 1112 17.89 4.68 27.52
CA LEU A 1112 17.82 5.19 26.16
C LEU A 1112 17.75 4.05 25.15
N LYS A 1113 18.61 3.03 25.27
CA LYS A 1113 18.77 1.96 24.27
C LYS A 1113 17.78 0.81 24.44
N ASP A 1114 17.28 0.54 25.65
CA ASP A 1114 16.46 -0.67 25.92
C ASP A 1114 15.04 -0.39 26.44
N THR A 1115 14.72 0.86 26.77
CA THR A 1115 13.35 1.25 27.14
C THR A 1115 12.78 2.27 26.15
N SER A 1116 13.39 3.44 26.06
CA SER A 1116 12.80 4.59 25.36
C SER A 1116 12.99 4.50 23.86
N GLY A 1117 14.24 4.42 23.38
CA GLY A 1117 14.62 4.39 21.98
C GLY A 1117 13.90 3.31 21.16
N PRO A 1118 13.95 2.02 21.54
CA PRO A 1118 13.25 0.98 20.80
C PRO A 1118 11.73 1.18 20.85
N SER A 1119 11.14 1.54 21.99
CA SER A 1119 9.68 1.71 22.10
C SER A 1119 9.13 2.86 21.24
N LEU A 1120 9.96 3.84 20.86
CA LEU A 1120 9.54 4.90 19.94
C LEU A 1120 9.18 4.37 18.54
N ASN A 1121 9.82 3.30 18.06
CA ASN A 1121 9.42 2.72 16.77
C ASN A 1121 7.99 2.16 16.84
N ILE A 1122 7.63 1.58 17.99
CA ILE A 1122 6.29 1.05 18.25
C ILE A 1122 5.29 2.18 18.34
N LEU A 1123 5.61 3.27 19.06
CA LEU A 1123 4.75 4.46 19.15
C LEU A 1123 4.34 4.96 17.76
N ILE A 1124 5.29 5.09 16.83
CA ILE A 1124 5.02 5.66 15.50
C ILE A 1124 4.10 4.74 14.71
N LYS A 1125 4.43 3.45 14.63
CA LYS A 1125 3.74 2.49 13.78
C LYS A 1125 2.35 2.11 14.33
N LEU A 1126 2.25 2.02 15.65
CA LEU A 1126 0.99 1.75 16.36
C LEU A 1126 -0.02 2.88 16.18
N MET A 1127 0.38 4.15 16.35
CA MET A 1127 -0.54 5.27 16.11
C MET A 1127 -1.01 5.32 14.65
N ALA A 1128 -0.14 4.96 13.70
CA ALA A 1128 -0.49 4.93 12.27
C ALA A 1128 -1.54 3.86 11.95
N VAL A 1129 -1.33 2.61 12.40
CA VAL A 1129 -2.30 1.52 12.16
C VAL A 1129 -3.59 1.72 12.95
N GLU A 1130 -3.52 2.26 14.17
CA GLU A 1130 -4.70 2.58 14.98
C GLU A 1130 -5.56 3.65 14.31
N SER A 1131 -4.92 4.71 13.80
CA SER A 1131 -5.61 5.77 13.06
C SER A 1131 -6.28 5.22 11.79
N LEU A 1132 -5.59 4.32 11.06
CA LEU A 1132 -6.14 3.66 9.88
C LEU A 1132 -7.37 2.81 10.22
N VAL A 1133 -7.27 1.95 11.23
CA VAL A 1133 -8.37 1.08 11.67
C VAL A 1133 -9.58 1.92 12.06
N PHE A 1134 -9.40 2.99 12.81
CA PHE A 1134 -10.49 3.88 13.23
C PHE A 1134 -10.88 4.95 12.19
N ALA A 1135 -10.22 5.02 11.03
CA ALA A 1135 -10.48 6.02 10.01
C ALA A 1135 -11.96 6.07 9.55
N PRO A 1136 -12.65 4.94 9.29
CA PRO A 1136 -14.04 5.02 8.86
C PRO A 1136 -14.98 5.43 10.00
N PHE A 1137 -14.64 5.16 11.27
CA PHE A 1137 -15.36 5.71 12.41
C PHE A 1137 -15.24 7.24 12.47
N PHE A 1138 -14.01 7.77 12.37
CA PHE A 1138 -13.77 9.21 12.38
C PHE A 1138 -14.46 9.88 11.20
N LYS A 1139 -14.37 9.32 10.00
CA LYS A 1139 -15.06 9.81 8.80
C LYS A 1139 -16.57 9.89 8.98
N ALA A 1140 -17.18 8.88 9.59
CA ALA A 1140 -18.64 8.82 9.75
C ALA A 1140 -19.16 9.79 10.84
N HIS A 1141 -18.43 9.96 11.94
CA HIS A 1141 -18.95 10.65 13.13
C HIS A 1141 -18.26 11.97 13.44
N THR A 1142 -16.96 12.09 13.19
CA THR A 1142 -16.12 13.18 13.70
C THR A 1142 -15.14 13.71 12.66
N ARG A 1143 -15.52 13.71 11.36
CA ARG A 1143 -14.63 14.10 10.25
C ARG A 1143 -13.94 15.44 10.52
N ASP A 1144 -14.73 16.44 10.86
CA ASP A 1144 -14.27 17.80 11.17
C ASP A 1144 -13.97 17.99 12.66
N GLY A 1145 -14.11 16.96 13.51
CA GLY A 1145 -13.90 17.03 14.96
C GLY A 1145 -15.04 17.69 15.74
N LEU A 1146 -15.33 17.15 16.93
CA LEU A 1146 -16.42 17.65 17.78
C LEU A 1146 -16.21 19.10 18.25
N ILE A 1147 -14.97 19.51 18.49
CA ILE A 1147 -14.65 20.88 18.94
C ILE A 1147 -14.99 21.88 17.83
N PHE A 1148 -14.52 21.63 16.61
CA PHE A 1148 -14.77 22.54 15.50
C PHE A 1148 -16.25 22.55 15.10
N GLN A 1149 -16.95 21.41 15.15
CA GLN A 1149 -18.40 21.35 14.92
C GLN A 1149 -19.20 22.20 15.93
N TYR A 1150 -18.80 22.17 17.21
CA TYR A 1150 -19.45 22.97 18.26
C TYR A 1150 -19.26 24.47 18.02
N PHE A 1151 -18.05 24.91 17.70
CA PHE A 1151 -17.78 26.34 17.45
C PHE A 1151 -18.36 26.82 16.11
N SER A 1152 -18.45 25.97 15.09
CA SER A 1152 -19.05 26.28 13.79
C SER A 1152 -20.56 26.49 13.84
N THR A 1153 -21.26 25.87 14.82
CA THR A 1153 -22.72 26.01 14.99
C THR A 1153 -23.12 27.19 15.87
N THR A 1154 -22.16 27.87 16.49
CA THR A 1154 -22.40 29.02 17.40
C THR A 1154 -22.15 30.38 16.72
N VAL A 1155 -21.75 30.38 15.44
CA VAL A 1155 -21.56 31.56 14.57
C VAL A 1155 -22.58 31.48 13.44
#